data_AF-A0A813BJK4-F1
#
_entry.id   AF-A0A813BJK4-F1
#
_cell.length_a   1.000
_cell.length_b   1.000
_cell.length_c   1.000
_cell.angle_alpha   90.00
_cell.angle_beta   90.00
_cell.angle_gamma   90.00
#
_symmetry.space_group_name_H-M   'P 1'
#
loop_
_entity.id
_entity.type
_entity.pdbx_description
1 polymer ?
#
loop_
_entity_poly.entity_id
_entity_poly.type
_entity_poly.pdbx_seq_one_letter_code
_entity_poly.pdbx_strand_id
1 'polypeptide(L)'
;MWDGEHPLDFGLGKEAITSAADEVKPESFSIALSGGGIRAAAFQAGVLWRLAHAEQLQDVEYLAAVSGGGYLASSFASHLAAAERQPQTGATRQEVADFYLDVLAKTFCRMQRNAGGFLRDPTAGPRGESSWRIAFRLPRDGSGMLPRIFDGMLLLLTLATTLALNPLQITVVWLVPFTEALNVFYGTALRIAFCAQSLPHWQILWDWSPYGTFLRFFELTAGVNFAFWLLSRFAKRASSSASPRCYLFVNGCLACAARFLGVMLLLLVMIFALPYVEDWSVPESGGLTLQQRFATCEKHFRAASPSTSGCENADVFAEAGRSVDEYIRFNASAVQRGITQEVQAPELPESSTAVAGPDVAVFLVFRELLLKGDRSVLITFFGILVFLLTVTVLFAPFLPSLFISVVTITGPLLGLTMIMLMLQYRIYGPLTGQALMFGQLPFSEVKWRMFVRVCLMAGIVVVPFHNELRRLWHWYYLRTLQRNFFHGGKDLPFSKLAEQPLCPLLILTGTVTDYRRLGKQTWPRLLLDRTQTIAEISFTALHTGSTATGFIRTTYFRTLAKCTALTGAGCLDALSLSMSNRLRFRFWLEILNLSWGDYIFFSRRGANRYVERVANVLQTEAGRKFRWIAQQFPALFILASTQ
;
A
#
# COMPACT_ATOMS: atom_id res chain seq x y z
N MET A 1 -9.79 -23.23 -24.53
CA MET A 1 -9.45 -24.13 -25.64
C MET A 1 -7.97 -23.97 -25.89
N TRP A 2 -7.28 -25.10 -25.83
CA TRP A 2 -5.87 -25.24 -26.12
C TRP A 2 -5.84 -25.64 -27.60
N ASP A 3 -5.35 -24.75 -28.46
CA ASP A 3 -5.23 -25.05 -29.89
C ASP A 3 -3.95 -25.87 -30.05
N GLY A 4 -4.13 -27.18 -30.15
CA GLY A 4 -3.11 -28.22 -30.03
C GLY A 4 -2.14 -28.33 -31.21
N GLU A 5 -1.65 -27.22 -31.76
CA GLU A 5 -0.79 -27.26 -32.95
C GLU A 5 0.71 -27.42 -32.66
N HIS A 6 1.15 -27.46 -31.41
CA HIS A 6 2.48 -27.96 -31.08
C HIS A 6 2.44 -28.69 -29.73
N PRO A 7 2.56 -30.03 -29.68
CA PRO A 7 2.97 -30.68 -28.45
C PRO A 7 4.37 -30.15 -28.15
N LEU A 8 4.48 -29.27 -27.14
CA LEU A 8 5.78 -28.93 -26.56
C LEU A 8 6.23 -30.16 -25.80
N ASP A 9 6.88 -31.04 -26.54
CA ASP A 9 7.43 -32.30 -26.12
C ASP A 9 8.57 -32.04 -25.12
N PHE A 10 8.24 -32.01 -23.83
CA PHE A 10 9.23 -31.90 -22.74
C PHE A 10 9.64 -33.25 -22.15
N GLY A 11 9.40 -34.34 -22.88
CA GLY A 11 9.92 -35.67 -22.53
C GLY A 11 11.28 -36.02 -23.14
N LEU A 12 11.72 -35.34 -24.21
CA LEU A 12 12.67 -35.96 -25.15
C LEU A 12 14.07 -35.33 -25.23
N GLY A 13 14.45 -34.45 -24.29
CA GLY A 13 15.79 -33.84 -24.29
C GLY A 13 16.87 -34.62 -23.53
N LYS A 14 16.52 -35.24 -22.40
CA LYS A 14 17.48 -36.00 -21.56
C LYS A 14 17.89 -37.31 -22.22
N GLU A 15 16.96 -37.95 -22.91
CA GLU A 15 17.16 -39.24 -23.57
C GLU A 15 18.20 -39.18 -24.70
N ALA A 16 18.33 -38.02 -25.36
CA ALA A 16 19.40 -37.80 -26.33
C ALA A 16 20.78 -37.64 -25.68
N ILE A 17 20.85 -37.25 -24.40
CA ILE A 17 22.11 -36.93 -23.71
C ILE A 17 22.72 -38.17 -23.07
N THR A 18 21.93 -39.09 -22.52
CA THR A 18 22.44 -40.32 -21.87
C THR A 18 22.61 -41.47 -22.85
N SER A 19 23.76 -42.15 -22.84
CA SER A 19 24.02 -43.32 -23.70
C SER A 19 23.04 -44.48 -23.42
N ALA A 20 22.58 -45.17 -24.47
CA ALA A 20 21.65 -46.30 -24.38
C ALA A 20 22.23 -47.61 -23.78
N ALA A 21 23.39 -47.55 -23.12
CA ALA A 21 24.13 -48.71 -22.64
C ALA A 21 23.67 -49.27 -21.28
N ASP A 22 22.78 -48.58 -20.56
CA ASP A 22 22.21 -49.08 -19.29
C ASP A 22 20.87 -49.81 -19.54
N GLU A 23 20.87 -51.12 -19.33
CA GLU A 23 19.84 -52.09 -19.74
C GLU A 23 18.50 -52.02 -18.96
N VAL A 24 18.36 -51.08 -18.01
CA VAL A 24 17.08 -50.76 -17.33
C VAL A 24 17.02 -49.26 -17.09
N LYS A 25 16.14 -48.55 -17.82
CA LYS A 25 15.89 -47.12 -17.61
C LYS A 25 15.27 -46.95 -16.21
N PRO A 26 15.91 -46.25 -15.26
CA PRO A 26 15.31 -46.02 -13.95
C PRO A 26 14.03 -45.20 -14.09
N GLU A 27 13.04 -45.49 -13.25
CA GLU A 27 11.78 -44.74 -13.24
C GLU A 27 12.05 -43.28 -12.90
N SER A 28 11.52 -42.38 -13.74
CA SER A 28 11.58 -40.95 -13.48
C SER A 28 10.71 -40.58 -12.28
N PHE A 29 11.14 -39.58 -11.52
CA PHE A 29 10.42 -39.13 -10.34
C PHE A 29 10.43 -37.60 -10.21
N SER A 30 9.71 -37.09 -9.22
CA SER A 30 9.57 -35.64 -8.98
C SER A 30 9.94 -35.29 -7.55
N ILE A 31 10.44 -34.08 -7.36
CA ILE A 31 10.85 -33.57 -6.05
C ILE A 31 10.01 -32.35 -5.70
N ALA A 32 9.50 -32.34 -4.46
CA ALA A 32 8.84 -31.19 -3.86
C ALA A 32 9.72 -30.62 -2.73
N LEU A 33 10.10 -29.36 -2.87
CA LEU A 33 10.91 -28.60 -1.92
C LEU A 33 10.03 -27.61 -1.15
N SER A 34 9.87 -27.88 0.14
CA SER A 34 9.06 -27.08 1.07
C SER A 34 9.62 -25.68 1.36
N GLY A 35 8.78 -24.84 1.96
CA GLY A 35 9.16 -23.52 2.47
C GLY A 35 9.89 -23.57 3.82
N GLY A 36 10.18 -22.40 4.39
CA GLY A 36 10.94 -22.29 5.64
C GLY A 36 12.20 -21.42 5.55
N GLY A 37 12.31 -20.64 4.48
CA GLY A 37 13.43 -19.72 4.24
C GLY A 37 14.78 -20.43 4.04
N ILE A 38 15.86 -19.75 4.40
CA ILE A 38 17.22 -20.22 4.13
C ILE A 38 17.57 -21.54 4.85
N ARG A 39 16.92 -21.83 5.99
CA ARG A 39 17.11 -23.09 6.73
C ARG A 39 16.60 -24.29 5.95
N ALA A 40 15.40 -24.18 5.37
CA ALA A 40 14.83 -25.21 4.51
C ALA A 40 15.70 -25.40 3.26
N ALA A 41 16.15 -24.30 2.65
CA ALA A 41 17.05 -24.34 1.50
C ALA A 41 18.36 -25.09 1.81
N ALA A 42 18.95 -24.89 3.00
CA ALA A 42 20.16 -25.58 3.42
C ALA A 42 19.96 -27.10 3.60
N PHE A 43 18.85 -27.52 4.21
CA PHE A 43 18.51 -28.94 4.33
C PHE A 43 18.31 -29.59 2.95
N GLN A 44 17.53 -28.93 2.09
CA GLN A 44 17.22 -29.41 0.74
C GLN A 44 18.44 -29.44 -0.18
N ALA A 45 19.44 -28.58 0.05
CA ALA A 45 20.70 -28.63 -0.65
C ALA A 45 21.42 -29.97 -0.40
N GLY A 46 21.38 -30.48 0.84
CA GLY A 46 21.89 -31.82 1.17
C GLY A 46 21.12 -32.94 0.45
N VAL A 47 19.81 -32.78 0.27
CA VAL A 47 18.98 -33.72 -0.50
C VAL A 47 19.43 -33.76 -1.97
N LEU A 48 19.55 -32.59 -2.62
CA LEU A 48 20.01 -32.52 -4.02
C LEU A 48 21.43 -33.06 -4.18
N TRP A 49 22.32 -32.77 -3.21
CA TRP A 49 23.68 -33.34 -3.19
C TRP A 49 23.65 -34.87 -3.18
N ARG A 50 22.85 -35.45 -2.27
CA ARG A 50 22.77 -36.91 -2.13
C ARG A 50 22.21 -37.57 -3.38
N LEU A 51 21.22 -36.95 -4.02
CA LEU A 51 20.63 -37.45 -5.26
C LEU A 51 21.60 -37.37 -6.44
N ALA A 52 22.38 -36.29 -6.55
CA ALA A 52 23.42 -36.21 -7.56
C ALA A 52 24.50 -37.28 -7.34
N HIS A 53 24.93 -37.47 -6.09
CA HIS A 53 25.92 -38.50 -5.72
C HIS A 53 25.41 -39.93 -5.88
N ALA A 54 24.10 -40.15 -5.81
CA ALA A 54 23.46 -41.43 -6.08
C ALA A 54 23.10 -41.62 -7.56
N GLU A 55 23.52 -40.69 -8.44
CA GLU A 55 23.20 -40.68 -9.87
C GLU A 55 21.68 -40.63 -10.16
N GLN A 56 20.86 -40.15 -9.23
CA GLN A 56 19.40 -40.12 -9.33
C GLN A 56 18.85 -38.73 -9.71
N LEU A 57 19.65 -37.67 -9.57
CA LEU A 57 19.18 -36.31 -9.88
C LEU A 57 18.82 -36.13 -11.37
N GLN A 58 19.46 -36.90 -12.26
CA GLN A 58 19.16 -36.89 -13.69
C GLN A 58 17.78 -37.48 -14.04
N ASP A 59 17.20 -38.30 -13.17
CA ASP A 59 15.87 -38.89 -13.37
C ASP A 59 14.73 -37.99 -12.86
N VAL A 60 15.07 -36.82 -12.30
CA VAL A 60 14.08 -35.86 -11.80
C VAL A 60 13.46 -35.12 -12.97
N GLU A 61 12.15 -35.25 -13.16
CA GLU A 61 11.40 -34.54 -14.19
C GLU A 61 10.89 -33.18 -13.72
N TYR A 62 10.31 -33.14 -12.52
CA TYR A 62 9.71 -31.93 -11.96
C TYR A 62 10.37 -31.56 -10.65
N LEU A 63 10.70 -30.28 -10.52
CA LEU A 63 11.17 -29.69 -9.27
C LEU A 63 10.14 -28.65 -8.80
N ALA A 64 9.20 -29.09 -7.98
CA ALA A 64 8.21 -28.22 -7.36
C ALA A 64 8.81 -27.57 -6.12
N ALA A 65 8.67 -26.26 -5.96
CA ALA A 65 9.35 -25.54 -4.90
C ALA A 65 8.56 -24.33 -4.41
N VAL A 66 8.63 -24.07 -3.10
CA VAL A 66 8.02 -22.90 -2.47
C VAL A 66 8.99 -22.22 -1.51
N SER A 67 9.00 -20.88 -1.49
CA SER A 67 9.78 -20.05 -0.57
C SER A 67 11.26 -20.48 -0.48
N GLY A 68 11.72 -21.03 0.64
CA GLY A 68 13.08 -21.53 0.85
C GLY A 68 13.52 -22.53 -0.23
N GLY A 69 12.68 -23.50 -0.57
CA GLY A 69 12.93 -24.41 -1.69
C GLY A 69 12.98 -23.70 -3.02
N GLY A 70 12.18 -22.64 -3.19
CA GLY A 70 12.24 -21.77 -4.37
C GLY A 70 13.60 -21.09 -4.53
N TYR A 71 14.24 -20.67 -3.43
CA TYR A 71 15.59 -20.08 -3.47
C TYR A 71 16.61 -21.09 -4.00
N LEU A 72 16.61 -22.30 -3.45
CA LEU A 72 17.53 -23.37 -3.87
C LEU A 72 17.28 -23.78 -5.31
N ALA A 73 16.02 -24.07 -5.67
CA ALA A 73 15.65 -24.55 -6.99
C ALA A 73 15.96 -23.51 -8.08
N SER A 74 15.69 -22.24 -7.83
CA SER A 74 16.01 -21.15 -8.76
C SER A 74 17.52 -20.89 -8.85
N SER A 75 18.23 -21.00 -7.73
CA SER A 75 19.70 -20.91 -7.68
C SER A 75 20.34 -22.01 -8.51
N PHE A 76 19.91 -23.26 -8.33
CA PHE A 76 20.36 -24.42 -9.08
C PHE A 76 20.07 -24.27 -10.58
N ALA A 77 18.83 -23.94 -10.95
CA ALA A 77 18.44 -23.70 -12.35
C ALA A 77 19.28 -22.58 -12.99
N SER A 78 19.59 -21.52 -12.23
CA SER A 78 20.46 -20.45 -12.70
C SER A 78 21.91 -20.87 -12.94
N HIS A 79 22.47 -21.78 -12.14
CA HIS A 79 23.81 -22.30 -12.36
C HIS A 79 23.85 -23.33 -13.48
N LEU A 80 22.81 -24.17 -13.63
CA LEU A 80 22.66 -25.07 -14.77
C LEU A 80 22.66 -24.30 -16.09
N ALA A 81 21.81 -23.28 -16.20
CA ALA A 81 21.68 -22.47 -17.42
C ALA A 81 22.95 -21.67 -17.76
N ALA A 82 23.85 -21.48 -16.80
CA ALA A 82 25.11 -20.74 -16.97
C ALA A 82 26.33 -21.67 -17.04
N ALA A 83 26.16 -22.99 -16.96
CA ALA A 83 27.27 -23.92 -17.00
C ALA A 83 27.93 -23.92 -18.39
N GLU A 84 29.23 -23.63 -18.44
CA GLU A 84 30.00 -23.52 -19.69
C GLU A 84 30.20 -24.86 -20.40
N ARG A 85 30.24 -25.96 -19.65
CA ARG A 85 30.42 -27.32 -20.17
C ARG A 85 29.18 -28.13 -19.85
N GLN A 86 28.33 -28.32 -20.85
CA GLN A 86 27.22 -29.26 -20.75
C GLN A 86 27.68 -30.64 -21.22
N PRO A 87 27.15 -31.73 -20.62
CA PRO A 87 27.30 -33.08 -21.16
C PRO A 87 26.90 -33.13 -22.63
N GLN A 88 27.71 -33.80 -23.44
CA GLN A 88 27.41 -34.00 -24.87
C GLN A 88 26.39 -35.13 -25.05
N THR A 89 25.78 -35.18 -26.23
CA THR A 89 24.93 -36.29 -26.68
C THR A 89 25.66 -37.62 -26.53
N GLY A 90 25.09 -38.58 -25.80
CA GLY A 90 25.72 -39.88 -25.52
C GLY A 90 26.67 -39.92 -24.33
N ALA A 91 26.66 -38.90 -23.47
CA ALA A 91 27.36 -38.94 -22.18
C ALA A 91 26.89 -40.12 -21.33
N THR A 92 27.83 -40.67 -20.55
CA THR A 92 27.51 -41.71 -19.56
C THR A 92 26.69 -41.13 -18.42
N ARG A 93 25.94 -42.00 -17.76
CA ARG A 93 25.12 -41.65 -16.60
C ARG A 93 25.96 -41.05 -15.46
N GLN A 94 27.20 -41.51 -15.31
CA GLN A 94 28.17 -41.00 -14.35
C GLN A 94 28.70 -39.61 -14.74
N GLU A 95 28.98 -39.34 -16.02
CA GLU A 95 29.40 -38.01 -16.49
C GLU A 95 28.32 -36.94 -16.26
N VAL A 96 27.05 -37.30 -16.44
CA VAL A 96 25.92 -36.42 -16.13
C VAL A 96 25.80 -36.18 -14.61
N ALA A 97 26.02 -37.21 -13.79
CA ALA A 97 26.04 -37.07 -12.34
C ALA A 97 27.18 -36.16 -11.84
N ASP A 98 28.39 -36.32 -12.40
CA ASP A 98 29.54 -35.47 -12.10
C ASP A 98 29.30 -34.01 -12.50
N PHE A 99 28.67 -33.78 -13.65
CA PHE A 99 28.22 -32.46 -14.06
C PHE A 99 27.24 -31.83 -13.05
N TYR A 100 26.24 -32.59 -12.60
CA TYR A 100 25.31 -32.10 -11.57
C TYR A 100 26.01 -31.80 -10.25
N LEU A 101 26.96 -32.64 -9.83
CA LEU A 101 27.76 -32.41 -8.62
C LEU A 101 28.59 -31.12 -8.70
N ASP A 102 29.24 -30.85 -9.83
CA ASP A 102 29.97 -29.60 -10.06
C ASP A 102 29.05 -28.37 -10.00
N VAL A 103 27.90 -28.43 -10.66
CA VAL A 103 26.91 -27.35 -10.65
C VAL A 103 26.35 -27.11 -9.24
N LEU A 104 26.01 -28.18 -8.50
CA LEU A 104 25.53 -28.08 -7.14
C LEU A 104 26.61 -27.56 -6.19
N ALA A 105 27.86 -27.99 -6.33
CA ALA A 105 28.98 -27.47 -5.54
C ALA A 105 29.12 -25.96 -5.71
N LYS A 106 29.10 -25.46 -6.95
CA LYS A 106 29.13 -24.01 -7.25
C LYS A 106 27.92 -23.28 -6.65
N THR A 107 26.73 -23.86 -6.80
CA THR A 107 25.48 -23.34 -6.24
C THR A 107 25.57 -23.20 -4.72
N PHE A 108 26.04 -24.24 -4.02
CA PHE A 108 26.10 -24.27 -2.56
C PHE A 108 27.21 -23.38 -2.01
N CYS A 109 28.40 -23.38 -2.61
CA CYS A 109 29.45 -22.45 -2.23
C CYS A 109 28.96 -21.00 -2.32
N ARG A 110 28.21 -20.65 -3.38
CA ARG A 110 27.63 -19.31 -3.50
C ARG A 110 26.59 -19.03 -2.41
N MET A 111 25.66 -19.97 -2.17
CA MET A 111 24.63 -19.81 -1.14
C MET A 111 25.21 -19.72 0.27
N GLN A 112 26.27 -20.47 0.58
CA GLN A 112 26.97 -20.44 1.86
C GLN A 112 27.74 -19.12 2.05
N ARG A 113 28.47 -18.65 1.04
CA ARG A 113 29.20 -17.36 1.09
C ARG A 113 28.29 -16.15 1.20
N ASN A 114 27.08 -16.24 0.67
CA ASN A 114 26.07 -15.19 0.72
C ASN A 114 24.88 -15.58 1.62
N ALA A 115 25.11 -16.46 2.60
CA ALA A 115 24.09 -16.88 3.55
C ALA A 115 23.67 -15.68 4.39
N GLY A 116 22.59 -15.04 3.96
CA GLY A 116 22.02 -13.83 4.54
C GLY A 116 20.72 -13.57 3.80
N GLY A 117 19.59 -13.57 4.51
CA GLY A 117 18.29 -13.37 3.89
C GLY A 117 18.18 -11.97 3.29
N PHE A 118 18.14 -10.96 4.17
CA PHE A 118 18.01 -9.53 3.82
C PHE A 118 19.30 -8.74 3.96
N LEU A 119 20.17 -9.22 4.83
CA LEU A 119 21.48 -8.67 5.15
C LEU A 119 22.46 -9.81 5.02
N ARG A 120 23.56 -9.54 4.33
CA ARG A 120 24.73 -10.40 4.36
C ARG A 120 25.57 -9.96 5.55
N ASP A 121 25.91 -10.89 6.43
CA ASP A 121 26.71 -10.60 7.62
C ASP A 121 28.06 -10.00 7.20
N PRO A 122 28.39 -8.74 7.56
CA PRO A 122 29.63 -8.11 7.16
C PRO A 122 30.87 -8.80 7.76
N THR A 123 30.69 -9.60 8.81
CA THR A 123 31.73 -10.35 9.52
C THR A 123 31.85 -11.81 9.09
N ALA A 124 30.87 -12.35 8.33
CA ALA A 124 30.89 -13.72 7.84
C ALA A 124 31.90 -13.91 6.69
N GLY A 125 33.18 -14.06 7.02
CA GLY A 125 34.16 -14.65 6.11
C GLY A 125 33.95 -16.17 5.94
N PRO A 126 34.61 -16.82 4.96
CA PRO A 126 34.74 -18.27 4.98
C PRO A 126 35.20 -18.71 6.38
N ARG A 127 34.45 -19.62 7.04
CA ARG A 127 34.82 -20.13 8.37
C ARG A 127 36.23 -20.72 8.30
N GLY A 128 37.19 -20.08 8.98
CA GLY A 128 38.59 -20.49 9.03
C GLY A 128 39.61 -19.40 8.68
N GLU A 129 39.20 -18.29 8.04
CA GLU A 129 40.14 -17.24 7.63
C GLU A 129 39.87 -15.91 8.35
N SER A 130 40.41 -15.79 9.56
CA SER A 130 40.41 -14.58 10.41
C SER A 130 41.43 -13.54 9.92
N SER A 131 41.24 -12.98 8.72
CA SER A 131 42.15 -11.95 8.21
C SER A 131 41.42 -10.78 7.56
N TRP A 132 41.46 -9.64 8.27
CA TRP A 132 41.12 -8.28 7.78
C TRP A 132 41.76 -7.94 6.42
N ARG A 133 42.83 -8.63 6.03
CA ARG A 133 43.54 -8.51 4.74
C ARG A 133 42.73 -9.03 3.54
N ILE A 134 41.74 -9.90 3.74
CA ILE A 134 40.85 -10.43 2.68
C ILE A 134 39.58 -9.57 2.55
N ALA A 135 39.19 -8.81 3.57
CA ALA A 135 38.03 -7.92 3.52
C ALA A 135 38.12 -6.85 2.41
N PHE A 136 39.34 -6.47 2.00
CA PHE A 136 39.63 -5.59 0.87
C PHE A 136 39.84 -6.31 -0.47
N ARG A 137 39.99 -7.65 -0.49
CA ARG A 137 39.91 -8.41 -1.74
C ARG A 137 38.45 -8.54 -2.09
N LEU A 138 37.98 -7.70 -3.01
CA LEU A 138 36.63 -7.77 -3.60
C LEU A 138 36.44 -9.15 -4.26
N PRO A 139 35.73 -10.10 -3.64
CA PRO A 139 35.41 -11.36 -4.30
C PRO A 139 34.50 -11.00 -5.47
N ARG A 140 34.81 -11.48 -6.68
CA ARG A 140 34.03 -11.18 -7.90
C ARG A 140 32.55 -11.58 -7.80
N ASP A 141 32.19 -12.40 -6.81
CA ASP A 141 30.83 -12.87 -6.56
C ASP A 141 29.97 -11.92 -5.69
N GLY A 142 30.55 -10.81 -5.21
CA GLY A 142 29.86 -9.78 -4.43
C GLY A 142 29.83 -10.02 -2.92
N SER A 143 30.56 -11.03 -2.41
CA SER A 143 30.61 -11.40 -0.98
C SER A 143 31.61 -10.59 -0.13
N GLY A 144 32.23 -9.54 -0.69
CA GLY A 144 33.19 -8.71 0.04
C GLY A 144 32.57 -7.80 1.10
N MET A 145 33.39 -7.22 1.98
CA MET A 145 32.92 -6.40 3.11
C MET A 145 32.15 -5.14 2.66
N LEU A 146 32.65 -4.44 1.64
CA LEU A 146 32.08 -3.17 1.18
C LEU A 146 30.64 -3.30 0.65
N PRO A 147 30.31 -4.23 -0.27
CA PRO A 147 28.91 -4.50 -0.65
C PRO A 147 27.99 -4.81 0.54
N ARG A 148 28.46 -5.51 1.58
CA ARG A 148 27.65 -5.91 2.73
C ARG A 148 27.31 -4.74 3.66
N ILE A 149 28.24 -3.79 3.84
CA ILE A 149 27.97 -2.54 4.57
C ILE A 149 26.91 -1.72 3.83
N PHE A 150 27.06 -1.57 2.51
CA PHE A 150 26.09 -0.85 1.70
C PHE A 150 24.73 -1.53 1.64
N ASP A 151 24.65 -2.86 1.71
CA ASP A 151 23.36 -3.56 1.85
C ASP A 151 22.62 -3.15 3.13
N GLY A 152 23.34 -3.03 4.25
CA GLY A 152 22.73 -2.59 5.51
C GLY A 152 22.19 -1.16 5.44
N MET A 153 22.97 -0.25 4.86
CA MET A 153 22.51 1.12 4.60
C MET A 153 21.30 1.15 3.66
N LEU A 154 21.34 0.34 2.59
CA LEU A 154 20.26 0.23 1.62
C LEU A 154 18.99 -0.36 2.26
N LEU A 155 19.11 -1.34 3.15
CA LEU A 155 17.98 -1.88 3.90
C LEU A 155 17.35 -0.81 4.79
N LEU A 156 18.16 -0.08 5.57
CA LEU A 156 17.66 0.98 6.44
C LEU A 156 16.97 2.08 5.64
N LEU A 157 17.57 2.49 4.51
CA LEU A 157 16.97 3.46 3.60
C LEU A 157 15.66 2.94 2.99
N THR A 158 15.64 1.69 2.53
CA THR A 158 14.43 1.08 1.94
C THR A 158 13.32 0.94 2.98
N LEU A 159 13.65 0.56 4.22
CA LEU A 159 12.70 0.45 5.32
C LEU A 159 12.15 1.82 5.69
N ALA A 160 13.00 2.81 5.91
CA ALA A 160 12.59 4.18 6.22
C ALA A 160 11.70 4.77 5.11
N THR A 161 12.10 4.57 3.85
CA THR A 161 11.32 5.04 2.68
C THR A 161 9.97 4.34 2.61
N THR A 162 9.94 3.01 2.78
CA THR A 162 8.70 2.22 2.76
C THR A 162 7.73 2.69 3.83
N LEU A 163 8.20 2.84 5.08
CA LEU A 163 7.38 3.28 6.21
C LEU A 163 6.88 4.73 6.05
N ALA A 164 7.67 5.61 5.42
CA ALA A 164 7.31 7.01 5.21
C ALA A 164 6.45 7.23 3.96
N LEU A 165 6.49 6.33 2.96
CA LEU A 165 5.90 6.55 1.65
C LEU A 165 4.40 6.83 1.72
N ASN A 166 3.63 5.95 2.37
CA ASN A 166 2.18 6.07 2.41
C ASN A 166 1.71 7.24 3.29
N PRO A 167 2.27 7.51 4.48
CA PRO A 167 1.99 8.73 5.22
C PRO A 167 2.26 10.00 4.39
N LEU A 168 3.41 10.07 3.71
CA LEU A 168 3.75 11.19 2.84
C LEU A 168 2.79 11.32 1.66
N GLN A 169 2.43 10.22 1.00
CA GLN A 169 1.44 10.21 -0.08
C GLN A 169 0.07 10.66 0.40
N ILE A 170 -0.39 10.16 1.55
CA ILE A 170 -1.65 10.59 2.16
C ILE A 170 -1.60 12.10 2.44
N THR A 171 -0.51 12.62 2.98
CA THR A 171 -0.38 14.06 3.24
C THR A 171 -0.39 14.89 1.95
N VAL A 172 0.46 14.51 0.99
CA VAL A 172 0.72 15.29 -0.24
C VAL A 172 -0.41 15.19 -1.26
N VAL A 173 -0.92 13.99 -1.49
CA VAL A 173 -1.90 13.71 -2.55
C VAL A 173 -3.33 13.87 -2.05
N TRP A 174 -3.59 13.61 -0.77
CA TRP A 174 -4.93 13.61 -0.24
C TRP A 174 -5.19 14.74 0.75
N LEU A 175 -4.46 14.81 1.87
CA LEU A 175 -4.75 15.74 2.96
C LEU A 175 -4.68 17.20 2.53
N VAL A 176 -3.59 17.62 1.87
CA VAL A 176 -3.42 19.03 1.46
C VAL A 176 -4.46 19.45 0.41
N PRO A 177 -4.67 18.72 -0.70
CA PRO A 177 -5.74 19.05 -1.65
C PRO A 177 -7.14 19.00 -1.02
N PHE A 178 -7.38 18.06 -0.10
CA PHE A 178 -8.63 17.95 0.64
C PHE A 178 -8.88 19.17 1.53
N THR A 179 -7.85 19.62 2.26
CA THR A 179 -7.92 20.83 3.08
C THR A 179 -8.22 22.07 2.25
N GLU A 180 -7.60 22.21 1.08
CA GLU A 180 -7.93 23.32 0.16
C GLU A 180 -9.33 23.19 -0.42
N ALA A 181 -9.78 21.99 -0.81
CA ALA A 181 -11.14 21.80 -1.29
C ALA A 181 -12.18 22.20 -0.24
N LEU A 182 -11.99 21.78 1.02
CA LEU A 182 -12.88 22.21 2.10
C LEU A 182 -12.81 23.72 2.35
N ASN A 183 -11.63 24.33 2.28
CA ASN A 183 -11.48 25.76 2.41
C ASN A 183 -12.19 26.53 1.28
N VAL A 184 -12.11 26.06 0.04
CA VAL A 184 -12.77 26.68 -1.12
C VAL A 184 -14.28 26.59 -1.00
N PHE A 185 -14.84 25.40 -0.73
CA PHE A 185 -16.30 25.21 -0.72
C PHE A 185 -16.98 25.63 0.59
N TYR A 186 -16.32 25.46 1.74
CA TYR A 186 -16.94 25.63 3.05
C TYR A 186 -16.21 26.64 3.95
N GLY A 187 -15.00 27.09 3.59
CA GLY A 187 -14.16 27.91 4.46
C GLY A 187 -14.83 29.22 4.88
N THR A 188 -15.59 29.86 3.98
CA THR A 188 -16.31 31.10 4.28
C THR A 188 -17.43 30.87 5.28
N ALA A 189 -18.32 29.90 5.04
CA ALA A 189 -19.37 29.57 6.00
C ALA A 189 -18.81 29.14 7.35
N LEU A 190 -17.71 28.38 7.37
CA LEU A 190 -17.05 27.94 8.60
C LEU A 190 -16.44 29.12 9.39
N ARG A 191 -15.85 30.11 8.71
CA ARG A 191 -15.39 31.36 9.31
C ARG A 191 -16.56 32.20 9.83
N ILE A 192 -17.65 32.32 9.06
CA ILE A 192 -18.86 33.04 9.49
C ILE A 192 -19.48 32.36 10.72
N ALA A 193 -19.55 31.03 10.73
CA ALA A 193 -20.07 30.25 11.86
C ALA A 193 -19.28 30.54 13.14
N PHE A 194 -17.95 30.58 13.04
CA PHE A 194 -17.08 30.99 14.15
C PHE A 194 -17.32 32.45 14.61
N CYS A 195 -17.56 33.36 13.66
CA CYS A 195 -17.78 34.77 13.97
C CYS A 195 -19.19 35.10 14.51
N ALA A 196 -20.19 34.26 14.26
CA ALA A 196 -21.61 34.54 14.52
C ALA A 196 -22.26 33.45 15.40
N GLN A 197 -21.77 33.30 16.63
CA GLN A 197 -22.19 32.24 17.57
C GLN A 197 -23.66 32.34 18.04
N SER A 198 -24.32 33.48 17.86
CA SER A 198 -25.73 33.67 18.24
C SER A 198 -26.72 32.96 17.31
N LEU A 199 -26.25 32.32 16.24
CA LEU A 199 -27.06 31.59 15.27
C LEU A 199 -26.61 30.14 15.17
N PRO A 200 -27.54 29.20 14.91
CA PRO A 200 -27.17 27.80 14.80
C PRO A 200 -26.27 27.56 13.57
N HIS A 201 -25.12 26.90 13.78
CA HIS A 201 -24.11 26.68 12.73
C HIS A 201 -24.66 26.00 11.47
N TRP A 202 -25.65 25.11 11.59
CA TRP A 202 -26.26 24.44 10.43
C TRP A 202 -26.95 25.42 9.48
N GLN A 203 -27.55 26.50 10.00
CA GLN A 203 -28.23 27.51 9.19
C GLN A 203 -27.21 28.34 8.42
N ILE A 204 -26.10 28.69 9.07
CA ILE A 204 -24.99 29.42 8.43
C ILE A 204 -24.36 28.57 7.32
N LEU A 205 -24.10 27.28 7.59
CA LEU A 205 -23.59 26.35 6.59
C LEU A 205 -24.55 26.21 5.41
N TRP A 206 -25.86 26.16 5.67
CA TRP A 206 -26.87 26.08 4.61
C TRP A 206 -26.92 27.32 3.73
N ASP A 207 -26.83 28.51 4.33
CA ASP A 207 -27.00 29.79 3.63
C ASP A 207 -25.73 30.28 2.91
N TRP A 208 -24.55 29.92 3.42
CA TRP A 208 -23.26 30.47 2.98
C TRP A 208 -22.31 29.43 2.34
N SER A 209 -22.79 28.22 2.07
CA SER A 209 -21.98 27.17 1.40
C SER A 209 -22.89 26.20 0.62
N PRO A 210 -22.34 25.34 -0.26
CA PRO A 210 -23.13 24.34 -0.98
C PRO A 210 -23.58 23.16 -0.09
N TYR A 211 -23.62 23.32 1.24
CA TYR A 211 -23.97 22.26 2.20
C TYR A 211 -25.35 21.65 1.92
N GLY A 212 -26.35 22.47 1.56
CA GLY A 212 -27.67 21.98 1.18
C GLY A 212 -27.65 21.10 -0.07
N THR A 213 -26.85 21.48 -1.08
CA THR A 213 -26.64 20.68 -2.29
C THR A 213 -25.91 19.37 -1.95
N PHE A 214 -24.92 19.42 -1.07
CA PHE A 214 -24.17 18.26 -0.61
C PHE A 214 -25.05 17.26 0.16
N LEU A 215 -25.94 17.73 1.04
CA LEU A 215 -26.92 16.90 1.74
C LEU A 215 -27.89 16.20 0.77
N ARG A 216 -28.44 16.91 -0.22
CA ARG A 216 -29.30 16.31 -1.25
C ARG A 216 -28.56 15.23 -2.04
N PHE A 217 -27.29 15.47 -2.35
CA PHE A 217 -26.46 14.48 -3.04
C PHE A 217 -26.15 13.25 -2.17
N PHE A 218 -25.99 13.43 -0.85
CA PHE A 218 -25.87 12.34 0.12
C PHE A 218 -27.15 11.50 0.17
N GLU A 219 -28.32 12.13 0.26
CA GLU A 219 -29.63 11.46 0.25
C GLU A 219 -29.84 10.66 -1.04
N LEU A 220 -29.52 11.26 -2.20
CA LEU A 220 -29.58 10.58 -3.50
C LEU A 220 -28.67 9.36 -3.53
N THR A 221 -27.42 9.50 -3.05
CA THR A 221 -26.45 8.41 -2.98
C THR A 221 -26.92 7.30 -2.06
N ALA A 222 -27.51 7.64 -0.91
CA ALA A 222 -28.09 6.67 0.02
C ALA A 222 -29.26 5.90 -0.64
N GLY A 223 -30.12 6.61 -1.38
CA GLY A 223 -31.19 6.01 -2.17
C GLY A 223 -30.68 5.05 -3.25
N VAL A 224 -29.65 5.45 -4.01
CA VAL A 224 -28.97 4.60 -5.01
C VAL A 224 -28.33 3.37 -4.35
N ASN A 225 -27.70 3.55 -3.18
CA ASN A 225 -27.13 2.44 -2.42
C ASN A 225 -28.20 1.42 -2.03
N PHE A 226 -29.32 1.90 -1.49
CA PHE A 226 -30.46 1.08 -1.13
C PHE A 226 -31.05 0.34 -2.34
N ALA A 227 -31.15 1.01 -3.50
CA ALA A 227 -31.57 0.39 -4.74
C ALA A 227 -30.61 -0.73 -5.18
N PHE A 228 -29.28 -0.50 -5.14
CA PHE A 228 -28.30 -1.57 -5.43
C PHE A 228 -28.36 -2.72 -4.42
N TRP A 229 -28.60 -2.41 -3.14
CA TRP A 229 -28.78 -3.42 -2.11
C TRP A 229 -30.00 -4.28 -2.42
N LEU A 230 -31.13 -3.67 -2.79
CA LEU A 230 -32.34 -4.38 -3.19
C LEU A 230 -32.12 -5.22 -4.46
N LEU A 231 -31.51 -4.65 -5.50
CA LEU A 231 -31.13 -5.34 -6.73
C LEU A 231 -30.20 -6.53 -6.47
N SER A 232 -29.27 -6.41 -5.52
CA SER A 232 -28.37 -7.50 -5.14
C SER A 232 -29.13 -8.70 -4.58
N ARG A 233 -30.25 -8.47 -3.85
CA ARG A 233 -31.12 -9.53 -3.31
C ARG A 233 -31.89 -10.26 -4.41
N PHE A 234 -32.35 -9.54 -5.43
CA PHE A 234 -33.03 -10.13 -6.59
C PHE A 234 -32.06 -10.85 -7.53
N ALA A 235 -30.92 -10.23 -7.86
CA ALA A 235 -29.87 -10.84 -8.67
C ALA A 235 -29.30 -12.12 -8.02
N LYS A 236 -29.30 -12.20 -6.68
CA LYS A 236 -28.94 -13.41 -5.94
C LYS A 236 -29.92 -14.56 -6.18
N ARG A 237 -31.22 -14.29 -6.29
CA ARG A 237 -32.26 -15.32 -6.55
C ARG A 237 -32.21 -15.83 -7.98
N ALA A 238 -31.84 -15.00 -8.95
CA ALA A 238 -31.75 -15.36 -10.37
C ALA A 238 -30.44 -16.10 -10.76
N SER A 239 -29.43 -16.09 -9.90
CA SER A 239 -28.09 -16.62 -10.18
C SER A 239 -27.97 -18.13 -9.85
N SER A 240 -28.63 -19.00 -10.61
CA SER A 240 -28.37 -20.45 -10.58
C SER A 240 -27.21 -20.91 -11.49
N SER A 241 -26.64 -20.00 -12.28
CA SER A 241 -25.62 -20.28 -13.31
C SER A 241 -24.18 -20.00 -12.86
N ALA A 242 -23.23 -20.75 -13.44
CA ALA A 242 -21.81 -20.80 -13.10
C ALA A 242 -21.01 -19.48 -13.27
N SER A 243 -21.57 -18.41 -13.84
CA SER A 243 -20.90 -17.10 -13.90
C SER A 243 -21.87 -15.90 -13.93
N PRO A 244 -22.35 -15.39 -12.78
CA PRO A 244 -23.32 -14.31 -12.75
C PRO A 244 -22.62 -12.94 -12.83
N ARG A 245 -22.20 -12.55 -14.04
CA ARG A 245 -21.57 -11.23 -14.28
C ARG A 245 -22.42 -10.07 -13.75
N CYS A 246 -23.75 -10.17 -13.88
CA CYS A 246 -24.69 -9.19 -13.37
C CYS A 246 -24.67 -9.09 -11.83
N TYR A 247 -24.67 -10.22 -11.11
CA TYR A 247 -24.57 -10.24 -9.65
C TYR A 247 -23.26 -9.60 -9.16
N LEU A 248 -22.14 -9.87 -9.84
CA LEU A 248 -20.85 -9.28 -9.49
C LEU A 248 -20.80 -7.79 -9.74
N PHE A 249 -21.33 -7.35 -10.87
CA PHE A 249 -21.40 -5.93 -11.20
C PHE A 249 -22.25 -5.18 -10.17
N VAL A 250 -23.45 -5.69 -9.85
CA VAL A 250 -24.34 -5.07 -8.85
C VAL A 250 -23.69 -5.03 -7.46
N ASN A 251 -23.02 -6.11 -7.02
CA ASN A 251 -22.31 -6.09 -5.73
C ASN A 251 -21.09 -5.16 -5.75
N GLY A 252 -20.40 -5.05 -6.89
CA GLY A 252 -19.30 -4.10 -7.08
C GLY A 252 -19.79 -2.67 -6.95
N CYS A 253 -20.88 -2.32 -7.63
CA CYS A 253 -21.54 -1.02 -7.52
C CYS A 253 -22.03 -0.73 -6.10
N LEU A 254 -22.67 -1.72 -5.45
CA LEU A 254 -23.12 -1.60 -4.06
C LEU A 254 -21.95 -1.30 -3.11
N ALA A 255 -20.85 -2.05 -3.23
CA ALA A 255 -19.67 -1.85 -2.38
C ALA A 255 -18.99 -0.49 -2.65
N CYS A 256 -18.96 -0.04 -3.91
CA CYS A 256 -18.46 1.29 -4.27
C CYS A 256 -19.34 2.40 -3.66
N ALA A 257 -20.65 2.33 -3.89
CA ALA A 257 -21.61 3.28 -3.35
C ALA A 257 -21.59 3.31 -1.82
N ALA A 258 -21.41 2.17 -1.15
CA ALA A 258 -21.43 2.09 0.32
C ALA A 258 -20.20 2.78 0.93
N ARG A 259 -19.03 2.60 0.30
CA ARG A 259 -17.80 3.28 0.70
C ARG A 259 -17.90 4.78 0.44
N PHE A 260 -18.42 5.17 -0.72
CA PHE A 260 -18.62 6.58 -1.07
C PHE A 260 -19.57 7.27 -0.06
N LEU A 261 -20.69 6.62 0.28
CA LEU A 261 -21.61 7.10 1.30
C LEU A 261 -20.94 7.25 2.68
N GLY A 262 -20.11 6.27 3.07
CA GLY A 262 -19.34 6.34 4.32
C GLY A 262 -18.37 7.52 4.37
N VAL A 263 -17.68 7.81 3.25
CA VAL A 263 -16.81 8.99 3.13
C VAL A 263 -17.63 10.27 3.23
N MET A 264 -18.76 10.37 2.52
CA MET A 264 -19.62 11.54 2.61
C MET A 264 -20.16 11.77 4.03
N LEU A 265 -20.56 10.72 4.74
CA LEU A 265 -21.01 10.82 6.13
C LEU A 265 -19.89 11.37 7.03
N LEU A 266 -18.66 10.86 6.87
CA LEU A 266 -17.51 11.38 7.60
C LEU A 266 -17.28 12.87 7.32
N LEU A 267 -17.39 13.29 6.06
CA LEU A 267 -17.26 14.68 5.66
C LEU A 267 -18.35 15.58 6.27
N LEU A 268 -19.61 15.11 6.28
CA LEU A 268 -20.71 15.83 6.93
C LEU A 268 -20.43 16.06 8.42
N VAL A 269 -20.06 14.98 9.13
CA VAL A 269 -19.73 15.05 10.55
C VAL A 269 -18.56 16.01 10.79
N MET A 270 -17.53 15.96 9.95
CA MET A 270 -16.37 16.85 10.06
C MET A 270 -16.73 18.31 9.84
N ILE A 271 -17.39 18.66 8.73
CA ILE A 271 -17.80 20.03 8.41
C ILE A 271 -18.64 20.61 9.55
N PHE A 272 -19.55 19.80 10.10
CA PHE A 272 -20.39 20.22 11.21
C PHE A 272 -19.61 20.37 12.53
N ALA A 273 -18.65 19.48 12.82
CA ALA A 273 -17.88 19.50 14.07
C ALA A 273 -16.81 20.62 14.10
N LEU A 274 -16.31 21.05 12.95
CA LEU A 274 -15.19 21.99 12.82
C LEU A 274 -15.36 23.31 13.61
N PRO A 275 -16.50 24.04 13.49
CA PRO A 275 -16.72 25.27 14.24
C PRO A 275 -16.72 25.04 15.76
N TYR A 276 -17.32 23.95 16.23
CA TYR A 276 -17.35 23.61 17.65
C TYR A 276 -15.95 23.29 18.20
N VAL A 277 -15.13 22.58 17.41
CA VAL A 277 -13.75 22.29 17.79
C VAL A 277 -12.90 23.56 17.85
N GLU A 278 -13.10 24.50 16.93
CA GLU A 278 -12.44 25.82 16.97
C GLU A 278 -12.88 26.62 18.19
N ASP A 279 -14.18 26.69 18.46
CA ASP A 279 -14.73 27.39 19.64
C ASP A 279 -14.13 26.86 20.95
N TRP A 280 -13.92 25.55 21.05
CA TRP A 280 -13.29 24.91 22.21
C TRP A 280 -11.78 25.16 22.30
N SER A 281 -11.14 25.53 21.19
CA SER A 281 -9.69 25.73 21.14
C SER A 281 -9.25 27.12 21.59
N VAL A 282 -10.15 28.10 21.62
CA VAL A 282 -9.90 29.47 22.08
C VAL A 282 -10.16 29.55 23.60
N PRO A 283 -9.13 29.77 24.45
CA PRO A 283 -9.31 29.81 25.89
C PRO A 283 -10.18 31.00 26.33
N GLU A 284 -11.23 30.74 27.11
CA GLU A 284 -12.05 31.77 27.77
C GLU A 284 -11.22 32.64 28.73
N SER A 285 -10.12 32.12 29.27
CA SER A 285 -9.24 32.83 30.21
C SER A 285 -8.29 33.84 29.54
N GLY A 286 -8.24 33.91 28.20
CA GLY A 286 -7.35 34.79 27.44
C GLY A 286 -8.04 35.88 26.59
N GLY A 287 -9.37 36.00 26.66
CA GLY A 287 -10.10 37.21 26.28
C GLY A 287 -9.94 37.67 24.82
N LEU A 288 -10.70 37.06 23.90
CA LEU A 288 -11.39 37.86 22.90
C LEU A 288 -12.83 37.98 23.39
N THR A 289 -13.22 39.13 23.93
CA THR A 289 -14.64 39.44 24.16
C THR A 289 -15.41 39.25 22.85
N LEU A 290 -16.71 38.98 22.89
CA LEU A 290 -17.55 38.86 21.68
C LEU A 290 -17.28 40.03 20.70
N GLN A 291 -17.05 41.23 21.26
CA GLN A 291 -16.65 42.44 20.53
C GLN A 291 -15.25 42.35 19.88
N GLN A 292 -14.23 41.81 20.56
CA GLN A 292 -12.90 41.68 19.96
C GLN A 292 -12.85 40.58 18.89
N ARG A 293 -13.62 39.49 19.05
CA ARG A 293 -13.81 38.48 17.99
C ARG A 293 -14.47 39.12 16.78
N PHE A 294 -15.55 39.87 17.00
CA PHE A 294 -16.23 40.64 15.97
C PHE A 294 -15.29 41.59 15.23
N ALA A 295 -14.52 42.40 15.96
CA ALA A 295 -13.57 43.33 15.36
C ALA A 295 -12.50 42.63 14.50
N THR A 296 -12.06 41.43 14.92
CA THR A 296 -11.10 40.60 14.16
C THR A 296 -11.74 40.06 12.88
N CYS A 297 -12.96 39.54 12.97
CA CYS A 297 -13.73 39.06 11.82
C CYS A 297 -14.05 40.20 10.84
N GLU A 298 -14.54 41.33 11.33
CA GLU A 298 -14.86 42.51 10.53
C GLU A 298 -13.62 43.03 9.78
N LYS A 299 -12.48 43.13 10.48
CA LYS A 299 -11.20 43.52 9.85
C LYS A 299 -10.81 42.55 8.73
N HIS A 300 -10.96 41.25 8.94
CA HIS A 300 -10.64 40.24 7.93
C HIS A 300 -11.54 40.35 6.69
N PHE A 301 -12.86 40.39 6.87
CA PHE A 301 -13.81 40.46 5.75
C PHE A 301 -13.74 41.81 5.01
N ARG A 302 -13.46 42.93 5.69
CA ARG A 302 -13.21 44.22 5.04
C ARG A 302 -11.92 44.23 4.23
N ALA A 303 -10.86 43.59 4.73
CA ALA A 303 -9.61 43.44 3.99
C ALA A 303 -9.75 42.54 2.75
N ALA A 304 -10.75 41.65 2.72
CA ALA A 304 -11.07 40.79 1.58
C ALA A 304 -11.98 41.45 0.52
N SER A 305 -12.44 42.69 0.74
CA SER A 305 -13.30 43.47 -0.18
C SER A 305 -12.60 43.79 -1.52
N PRO A 306 -13.31 43.90 -2.67
CA PRO A 306 -12.82 43.55 -4.01
C PRO A 306 -11.90 44.58 -4.69
N SER A 307 -11.13 45.39 -3.95
CA SER A 307 -10.17 46.34 -4.55
C SER A 307 -8.81 45.72 -4.90
N THR A 308 -8.53 44.47 -4.50
CA THR A 308 -7.25 43.80 -4.78
C THR A 308 -7.38 42.76 -5.90
N SER A 309 -6.73 43.06 -7.01
CA SER A 309 -6.61 42.28 -8.26
C SER A 309 -6.05 40.86 -8.06
N GLY A 310 -6.93 39.90 -7.77
CA GLY A 310 -6.64 38.47 -7.83
C GLY A 310 -7.92 37.66 -7.73
N CYS A 311 -8.05 36.60 -8.52
CA CYS A 311 -9.23 35.72 -8.55
C CYS A 311 -9.59 35.06 -7.21
N GLU A 312 -8.79 35.24 -6.15
CA GLU A 312 -8.97 34.56 -4.86
C GLU A 312 -10.07 35.18 -3.97
N ASN A 313 -10.36 36.48 -4.10
CA ASN A 313 -11.37 37.17 -3.27
C ASN A 313 -12.66 37.53 -4.03
N ALA A 314 -12.62 37.49 -5.37
CA ALA A 314 -13.76 37.84 -6.21
C ALA A 314 -14.84 36.74 -6.27
N ASP A 315 -14.47 35.47 -6.09
CA ASP A 315 -15.39 34.34 -6.32
C ASP A 315 -16.23 33.96 -5.09
N VAL A 316 -15.75 34.27 -3.88
CA VAL A 316 -16.31 33.76 -2.61
C VAL A 316 -17.68 34.34 -2.25
N PHE A 317 -17.91 35.61 -2.59
CA PHE A 317 -19.18 36.31 -2.43
C PHE A 317 -20.06 36.20 -3.68
N ALA A 318 -19.45 35.91 -4.84
CA ALA A 318 -20.13 35.75 -6.12
C ALA A 318 -20.92 34.43 -6.20
N GLU A 319 -20.42 33.31 -5.67
CA GLU A 319 -21.15 32.02 -5.68
C GLU A 319 -22.40 32.01 -4.78
N ALA A 320 -22.40 32.74 -3.65
CA ALA A 320 -23.57 32.91 -2.80
C ALA A 320 -24.49 34.07 -3.26
N GLY A 321 -24.04 34.89 -4.21
CA GLY A 321 -24.73 36.11 -4.64
C GLY A 321 -24.87 37.17 -3.54
N ARG A 322 -24.03 37.14 -2.50
CA ARG A 322 -24.15 37.98 -1.30
C ARG A 322 -22.95 38.90 -1.15
N SER A 323 -23.13 40.14 -0.67
CA SER A 323 -22.01 41.09 -0.52
C SER A 323 -21.35 41.06 0.87
N VAL A 324 -20.14 41.61 0.99
CA VAL A 324 -19.49 41.88 2.29
C VAL A 324 -20.41 42.70 3.19
N ASP A 325 -21.17 43.63 2.61
CA ASP A 325 -22.13 44.47 3.34
C ASP A 325 -23.35 43.67 3.83
N GLU A 326 -23.75 42.60 3.15
CA GLU A 326 -24.75 41.66 3.66
C GLU A 326 -24.23 40.86 4.85
N TYR A 327 -22.96 40.44 4.83
CA TYR A 327 -22.33 39.82 6.00
C TYR A 327 -22.26 40.79 7.20
N ILE A 328 -21.78 42.02 6.98
CA ILE A 328 -21.66 43.03 8.05
C ILE A 328 -23.05 43.33 8.63
N ARG A 329 -24.09 43.47 7.79
CA ARG A 329 -25.49 43.64 8.24
C ARG A 329 -26.02 42.42 8.97
N PHE A 330 -25.79 41.21 8.45
CA PHE A 330 -26.21 39.96 9.06
C PHE A 330 -25.58 39.80 10.45
N ASN A 331 -24.28 40.02 10.58
CA ASN A 331 -23.56 39.88 11.83
C ASN A 331 -23.89 41.02 12.81
N ALA A 332 -24.03 42.27 12.35
CA ALA A 332 -24.52 43.36 13.19
C ALA A 332 -25.92 43.06 13.78
N SER A 333 -26.82 42.47 12.98
CA SER A 333 -28.14 42.02 13.45
C SER A 333 -28.08 40.85 14.44
N ALA A 334 -27.05 40.01 14.35
CA ALA A 334 -26.82 38.86 15.20
C ALA A 334 -26.20 39.27 16.54
N VAL A 335 -25.20 40.16 16.49
CA VAL A 335 -24.61 40.83 17.67
C VAL A 335 -25.66 41.65 18.40
N GLN A 336 -26.48 42.43 17.70
CA GLN A 336 -27.56 43.20 18.30
C GLN A 336 -28.60 42.27 18.96
N ARG A 337 -28.90 41.11 18.35
CA ARG A 337 -29.74 40.06 18.95
C ARG A 337 -29.11 39.43 20.19
N GLY A 338 -27.81 39.14 20.17
CA GLY A 338 -27.05 38.61 21.31
C GLY A 338 -26.97 39.61 22.48
N ILE A 339 -26.78 40.90 22.18
CA ILE A 339 -26.82 41.99 23.17
C ILE A 339 -28.23 42.19 23.72
N THR A 340 -29.29 42.01 22.92
CA THR A 340 -30.68 42.02 23.44
C THR A 340 -31.08 40.72 24.15
N GLN A 341 -30.32 39.63 24.00
CA GLN A 341 -30.47 38.41 24.81
C GLN A 341 -29.66 38.44 26.10
N GLU A 342 -28.84 39.48 26.34
CA GLU A 342 -28.45 39.94 27.68
C GLU A 342 -29.61 40.68 28.39
N VAL A 343 -30.88 40.36 28.07
CA VAL A 343 -32.01 40.70 28.94
C VAL A 343 -31.93 39.77 30.15
N GLN A 344 -31.50 40.36 31.26
CA GLN A 344 -31.61 39.88 32.64
C GLN A 344 -31.22 38.40 32.80
N ALA A 345 -30.00 38.16 33.28
CA ALA A 345 -29.78 36.98 34.11
C ALA A 345 -30.97 36.91 35.10
N PRO A 346 -31.79 35.84 35.09
CA PRO A 346 -32.76 35.69 36.15
C PRO A 346 -31.95 35.71 37.45
N GLU A 347 -32.34 36.56 38.40
CA GLU A 347 -31.90 36.40 39.78
C GLU A 347 -32.15 34.93 40.12
N LEU A 348 -31.08 34.14 40.14
CA LEU A 348 -31.13 32.76 40.55
C LEU A 348 -31.73 32.78 41.97
N PRO A 349 -32.84 32.09 42.23
CA PRO A 349 -33.24 31.84 43.59
C PRO A 349 -32.04 31.19 44.28
N GLU A 350 -31.62 31.73 45.41
CA GLU A 350 -30.68 31.09 46.33
C GLU A 350 -31.28 29.75 46.80
N SER A 351 -31.20 28.72 45.96
CA SER A 351 -31.49 27.29 46.21
C SER A 351 -31.99 26.59 44.95
N SER A 352 -31.18 26.51 43.89
CA SER A 352 -31.31 25.36 43.00
C SER A 352 -29.96 24.97 42.42
N THR A 353 -29.36 23.95 43.03
CA THR A 353 -28.32 23.13 42.41
C THR A 353 -28.94 22.45 41.19
N ALA A 354 -28.97 23.14 40.05
CA ALA A 354 -29.21 22.52 38.76
C ALA A 354 -27.99 21.65 38.44
N VAL A 355 -28.08 20.38 38.83
CA VAL A 355 -27.14 19.33 38.48
C VAL A 355 -27.11 19.26 36.95
N ALA A 356 -26.05 19.79 36.34
CA ALA A 356 -25.69 19.43 34.98
C ALA A 356 -25.68 17.90 34.92
N GLY A 357 -26.42 17.32 33.97
CA GLY A 357 -26.51 15.86 33.83
C GLY A 357 -25.11 15.23 33.85
N PRO A 358 -24.97 13.99 34.37
CA PRO A 358 -23.66 13.34 34.55
C PRO A 358 -22.79 13.34 33.28
N ASP A 359 -23.43 13.37 32.10
CA ASP A 359 -22.77 13.44 30.80
C ASP A 359 -22.14 14.80 30.48
N VAL A 360 -22.58 15.91 31.09
CA VAL A 360 -21.98 17.24 30.90
C VAL A 360 -20.91 17.50 31.97
N ALA A 361 -21.11 17.00 33.19
CA ALA A 361 -20.17 17.16 34.30
C ALA A 361 -18.84 16.44 34.06
N VAL A 362 -18.85 15.20 33.54
CA VAL A 362 -17.61 14.48 33.18
C VAL A 362 -16.84 15.22 32.08
N PHE A 363 -17.55 15.79 31.11
CA PHE A 363 -16.93 16.55 30.01
C PHE A 363 -16.36 17.90 30.45
N LEU A 364 -17.02 18.59 31.38
CA LEU A 364 -16.50 19.83 31.99
C LEU A 364 -15.28 19.56 32.87
N VAL A 365 -15.26 18.45 33.62
CA VAL A 365 -14.08 18.02 34.40
C VAL A 365 -12.92 17.66 33.46
N PHE A 366 -13.19 16.99 32.34
CA PHE A 366 -12.18 16.66 31.33
C PHE A 366 -11.62 17.92 30.65
N ARG A 367 -12.47 18.94 30.41
CA ARG A 367 -12.12 20.27 29.91
C ARG A 367 -11.16 20.99 30.86
N GLU A 368 -11.46 21.04 32.15
CA GLU A 368 -10.57 21.67 33.14
C GLU A 368 -9.23 20.93 33.31
N LEU A 369 -9.23 19.60 33.22
CA LEU A 369 -8.01 18.79 33.31
C LEU A 369 -7.08 18.98 32.10
N LEU A 370 -7.63 19.21 30.90
CA LEU A 370 -6.87 19.42 29.67
C LEU A 370 -6.38 20.88 29.49
N LEU A 371 -7.10 21.87 30.06
CA LEU A 371 -6.90 23.31 29.83
C LEU A 371 -6.04 24.03 30.88
N LYS A 372 -5.35 23.31 31.78
CA LYS A 372 -4.37 23.94 32.69
C LYS A 372 -3.16 24.57 31.97
N GLY A 373 -3.08 24.48 30.64
CA GLY A 373 -2.12 25.19 29.82
C GLY A 373 -2.81 25.90 28.66
N ASP A 374 -2.21 27.01 28.23
CA ASP A 374 -2.61 27.93 27.16
C ASP A 374 -2.53 27.30 25.74
N ARG A 375 -2.93 26.03 25.60
CA ARG A 375 -2.75 25.19 24.41
C ARG A 375 -4.10 24.68 23.91
N SER A 376 -4.30 24.72 22.60
CA SER A 376 -5.51 24.20 21.94
C SER A 376 -5.76 22.72 22.32
N VAL A 377 -7.02 22.38 22.63
CA VAL A 377 -7.47 21.02 22.99
C VAL A 377 -6.99 19.96 21.99
N LEU A 378 -7.02 20.29 20.70
CA LEU A 378 -6.66 19.38 19.63
C LEU A 378 -5.15 19.04 19.59
N ILE A 379 -4.28 20.02 19.88
CA ILE A 379 -2.83 19.81 20.01
C ILE A 379 -2.52 18.95 21.24
N THR A 380 -3.20 19.19 22.36
CA THR A 380 -3.03 18.38 23.57
C THR A 380 -3.47 16.94 23.33
N PHE A 381 -4.62 16.73 22.67
CA PHE A 381 -5.11 15.41 22.30
C PHE A 381 -4.15 14.70 21.33
N PHE A 382 -3.64 15.40 20.31
CA PHE A 382 -2.61 14.86 19.41
C PHE A 382 -1.36 14.42 20.18
N GLY A 383 -0.87 15.26 21.12
CA GLY A 383 0.27 14.93 21.97
C GLY A 383 0.05 13.66 22.82
N ILE A 384 -1.14 13.49 23.39
CA ILE A 384 -1.52 12.28 24.14
C ILE A 384 -1.51 11.04 23.23
N LEU A 385 -2.08 11.13 22.03
CA LEU A 385 -2.10 10.01 21.08
C LEU A 385 -0.68 9.62 20.65
N VAL A 386 0.19 10.60 20.37
CA VAL A 386 1.61 10.35 20.04
C VAL A 386 2.32 9.70 21.23
N PHE A 387 2.14 10.22 22.44
CA PHE A 387 2.73 9.65 23.65
C PHE A 387 2.29 8.20 23.87
N LEU A 388 0.98 7.92 23.74
CA LEU A 388 0.44 6.56 23.84
C LEU A 388 1.06 5.64 22.78
N LEU A 389 1.21 6.10 21.53
CA LEU A 389 1.84 5.34 20.46
C LEU A 389 3.32 5.04 20.81
N THR A 390 4.08 6.04 21.26
CA THR A 390 5.49 5.91 21.61
C THR A 390 5.69 4.92 22.76
N VAL A 391 4.92 5.05 23.85
CA VAL A 391 4.94 4.12 24.97
C VAL A 391 4.63 2.71 24.48
N THR A 392 3.61 2.56 23.65
CA THR A 392 3.21 1.24 23.15
C THR A 392 4.28 0.58 22.27
N VAL A 393 5.01 1.35 21.46
CA VAL A 393 6.16 0.85 20.69
C VAL A 393 7.28 0.35 21.61
N LEU A 394 7.59 1.07 22.69
CA LEU A 394 8.61 0.67 23.66
C LEU A 394 8.25 -0.65 24.36
N PHE A 395 6.96 -0.87 24.65
CA PHE A 395 6.46 -2.10 25.29
C PHE A 395 6.08 -3.23 24.31
N ALA A 396 6.22 -3.02 23.00
CA ALA A 396 5.86 -4.00 21.97
C ALA A 396 6.54 -5.38 22.13
N PRO A 397 7.82 -5.49 22.56
CA PRO A 397 8.47 -6.79 22.77
C PRO A 397 7.84 -7.61 23.90
N PHE A 398 7.23 -6.94 24.89
CA PHE A 398 6.71 -7.56 26.11
C PHE A 398 5.20 -7.82 26.01
N LEU A 399 4.44 -6.96 25.32
CA LEU A 399 2.98 -7.02 25.25
C LEU A 399 2.47 -6.85 23.79
N PRO A 400 2.73 -7.80 22.89
CA PRO A 400 2.40 -7.66 21.46
C PRO A 400 0.89 -7.56 21.17
N SER A 401 0.04 -8.17 22.01
CA SER A 401 -1.42 -8.11 21.87
C SER A 401 -2.01 -6.75 22.25
N LEU A 402 -1.46 -6.13 23.31
CA LEU A 402 -1.79 -4.76 23.71
C LEU A 402 -1.32 -3.78 22.65
N PHE A 403 -0.10 -3.98 22.12
CA PHE A 403 0.46 -3.17 21.04
C PHE A 403 -0.49 -3.08 19.84
N ILE A 404 -0.90 -4.23 19.30
CA ILE A 404 -1.80 -4.27 18.14
C ILE A 404 -3.12 -3.56 18.46
N SER A 405 -3.66 -3.73 19.67
CA SER A 405 -4.97 -3.18 20.06
C SER A 405 -4.95 -1.65 20.22
N VAL A 406 -3.94 -1.11 20.91
CA VAL A 406 -3.77 0.35 21.08
C VAL A 406 -3.52 0.99 19.73
N VAL A 407 -2.58 0.46 18.96
CA VAL A 407 -2.19 1.00 17.66
C VAL A 407 -3.40 1.04 16.71
N THR A 408 -4.23 -0.01 16.67
CA THR A 408 -5.49 -0.03 15.88
C THR A 408 -6.44 1.14 16.14
N ILE A 409 -6.55 1.62 17.38
CA ILE A 409 -7.49 2.69 17.75
C ILE A 409 -6.80 4.05 17.64
N THR A 410 -5.58 4.15 18.18
CA THR A 410 -4.79 5.39 18.21
C THR A 410 -4.42 5.86 16.80
N GLY A 411 -4.13 4.96 15.85
CA GLY A 411 -3.75 5.32 14.48
C GLY A 411 -4.83 6.11 13.71
N PRO A 412 -6.05 5.56 13.54
CA PRO A 412 -7.16 6.28 12.91
C PRO A 412 -7.50 7.59 13.61
N LEU A 413 -7.49 7.61 14.96
CA LEU A 413 -7.71 8.83 15.73
C LEU A 413 -6.64 9.87 15.46
N LEU A 414 -5.36 9.48 15.41
CA LEU A 414 -4.24 10.36 15.08
C LEU A 414 -4.40 10.96 13.68
N GLY A 415 -4.83 10.15 12.70
CA GLY A 415 -5.14 10.60 11.36
C GLY A 415 -6.29 11.63 11.34
N LEU A 416 -7.40 11.34 12.04
CA LEU A 416 -8.53 12.26 12.16
C LEU A 416 -8.12 13.58 12.83
N THR A 417 -7.35 13.51 13.93
CA THR A 417 -6.83 14.70 14.62
C THR A 417 -5.89 15.50 13.73
N MET A 418 -5.03 14.86 12.93
CA MET A 418 -4.18 15.55 11.95
C MET A 418 -4.98 16.26 10.87
N ILE A 419 -6.04 15.63 10.35
CA ILE A 419 -6.93 16.26 9.38
C ILE A 419 -7.59 17.50 9.99
N MET A 420 -8.14 17.36 11.20
CA MET A 420 -8.78 18.47 11.91
C MET A 420 -7.78 19.61 12.17
N LEU A 421 -6.54 19.30 12.60
CA LEU A 421 -5.49 20.32 12.84
C LEU A 421 -5.13 21.07 11.55
N MET A 422 -5.00 20.37 10.42
CA MET A 422 -4.72 21.03 9.14
C MET A 422 -5.88 21.91 8.66
N LEU A 423 -7.12 21.43 8.81
CA LEU A 423 -8.31 22.22 8.47
C LEU A 423 -8.44 23.44 9.37
N GLN A 424 -8.20 23.28 10.66
CA GLN A 424 -8.20 24.36 11.64
C GLN A 424 -7.17 25.43 11.27
N TYR A 425 -5.92 25.01 11.05
CA TYR A 425 -4.82 25.88 10.64
C TYR A 425 -5.11 26.63 9.33
N ARG A 426 -5.71 25.97 8.33
CA ARG A 426 -6.01 26.61 7.05
C ARG A 426 -7.22 27.55 7.13
N ILE A 427 -8.32 27.09 7.70
CA ILE A 427 -9.61 27.80 7.65
C ILE A 427 -9.59 28.98 8.63
N TYR A 428 -9.16 28.74 9.87
CA TYR A 428 -9.19 29.73 10.95
C TYR A 428 -7.85 30.45 11.16
N GLY A 429 -6.72 29.90 10.69
CA GLY A 429 -5.41 30.57 10.75
C GLY A 429 -5.39 32.04 10.28
N PRO A 430 -6.07 32.42 9.18
CA PRO A 430 -6.18 33.82 8.76
C PRO A 430 -6.89 34.75 9.77
N LEU A 431 -7.73 34.20 10.65
CA LEU A 431 -8.49 34.94 11.67
C LEU A 431 -7.79 34.93 13.02
N THR A 432 -7.35 33.76 13.48
CA THR A 432 -6.82 33.56 14.83
C THR A 432 -5.31 33.70 14.91
N GLY A 433 -4.60 33.69 13.77
CA GLY A 433 -3.14 33.71 13.74
C GLY A 433 -2.48 32.46 14.34
N GLN A 434 -3.26 31.40 14.58
CA GLN A 434 -2.79 30.19 15.24
C GLN A 434 -1.67 29.49 14.47
N ALA A 435 -0.72 28.94 15.22
CA ALA A 435 0.45 28.29 14.67
C ALA A 435 0.30 26.76 14.66
N LEU A 436 0.80 26.12 13.60
CA LEU A 436 0.88 24.67 13.49
C LEU A 436 2.12 24.14 14.25
N MET A 437 2.10 22.86 14.64
CA MET A 437 3.22 22.15 15.30
C MET A 437 3.72 22.82 16.59
N PHE A 438 2.86 22.85 17.62
CA PHE A 438 3.21 23.37 18.95
C PHE A 438 3.77 24.81 18.94
N GLY A 439 3.29 25.66 18.03
CA GLY A 439 3.69 27.07 17.97
C GLY A 439 4.83 27.39 17.00
N GLN A 440 5.43 26.40 16.33
CA GLN A 440 6.62 26.64 15.50
C GLN A 440 6.33 27.21 14.11
N LEU A 441 5.13 26.99 13.58
CA LEU A 441 4.76 27.39 12.22
C LEU A 441 3.61 28.40 12.28
N PRO A 442 3.88 29.71 12.40
CA PRO A 442 2.84 30.73 12.36
C PRO A 442 2.17 30.76 10.99
N PHE A 443 0.87 31.03 10.99
CA PHE A 443 0.10 31.08 9.75
C PHE A 443 0.62 32.16 8.80
N SER A 444 0.84 31.79 7.55
CA SER A 444 1.25 32.69 6.47
C SER A 444 0.68 32.22 5.15
N GLU A 445 -0.15 33.04 4.52
CA GLU A 445 -0.81 32.72 3.24
C GLU A 445 0.21 32.45 2.13
N VAL A 446 1.33 33.17 2.12
CA VAL A 446 2.39 32.99 1.11
C VAL A 446 3.07 31.64 1.28
N LYS A 447 3.44 31.27 2.52
CA LYS A 447 4.09 29.98 2.82
C LYS A 447 3.13 28.81 2.56
N TRP A 448 1.86 28.97 2.90
CA TRP A 448 0.84 27.96 2.65
C TRP A 448 0.62 27.71 1.16
N ARG A 449 0.46 28.77 0.35
CA ARG A 449 0.32 28.62 -1.10
C ARG A 449 1.54 27.99 -1.76
N MET A 450 2.74 28.34 -1.31
CA MET A 450 3.97 27.67 -1.75
C MET A 450 3.91 26.17 -1.42
N PHE A 451 3.53 25.82 -0.18
CA PHE A 451 3.40 24.44 0.26
C PHE A 451 2.38 23.65 -0.57
N VAL A 452 1.19 24.20 -0.80
CA VAL A 452 0.15 23.59 -1.66
C VAL A 452 0.68 23.35 -3.08
N ARG A 453 1.35 24.34 -3.70
CA ARG A 453 1.92 24.19 -5.04
C ARG A 453 2.95 23.07 -5.09
N VAL A 454 3.83 22.99 -4.11
CA VAL A 454 4.82 21.90 -4.01
C VAL A 454 4.12 20.55 -3.85
N CYS A 455 3.10 20.45 -2.99
CA CYS A 455 2.35 19.21 -2.79
C CYS A 455 1.61 18.78 -4.07
N LEU A 456 0.96 19.69 -4.79
CA LEU A 456 0.28 19.37 -6.04
C LEU A 456 1.26 18.92 -7.13
N MET A 457 2.40 19.61 -7.29
CA MET A 457 3.46 19.21 -8.22
C MET A 457 4.03 17.83 -7.86
N ALA A 458 4.29 17.59 -6.57
CA ALA A 458 4.72 16.29 -6.08
C ALA A 458 3.65 15.21 -6.33
N GLY A 459 2.37 15.52 -6.15
CA GLY A 459 1.26 14.62 -6.45
C GLY A 459 1.19 14.20 -7.92
N ILE A 460 1.36 15.15 -8.85
CA ILE A 460 1.42 14.87 -10.30
C ILE A 460 2.55 13.90 -10.64
N VAL A 461 3.70 14.05 -9.96
CA VAL A 461 4.85 13.15 -10.16
C VAL A 461 4.64 11.80 -9.47
N VAL A 462 4.07 11.76 -8.28
CA VAL A 462 4.00 10.54 -7.45
C VAL A 462 2.87 9.61 -7.88
N VAL A 463 1.70 10.14 -8.25
CA VAL A 463 0.51 9.34 -8.58
C VAL A 463 0.76 8.32 -9.70
N PRO A 464 1.40 8.66 -10.85
CA PRO A 464 1.69 7.68 -11.90
C PRO A 464 2.62 6.55 -11.44
N PHE A 465 3.52 6.82 -10.49
CA PHE A 465 4.50 5.85 -10.01
C PHE A 465 4.08 5.19 -8.69
N HIS A 466 2.82 5.35 -8.27
CA HIS A 466 2.35 4.82 -6.99
C HIS A 466 2.61 3.31 -6.86
N ASN A 467 2.33 2.53 -7.90
CA ASN A 467 2.52 1.08 -7.87
C ASN A 467 4.00 0.70 -7.72
N GLU A 468 4.90 1.44 -8.36
CA GLU A 468 6.34 1.20 -8.39
C GLU A 468 6.98 1.59 -7.06
N LEU A 469 6.53 2.70 -6.47
CA LEU A 469 6.91 3.12 -5.13
C LEU A 469 6.40 2.10 -4.09
N ARG A 470 5.20 1.55 -4.27
CA ARG A 470 4.65 0.50 -3.41
C ARG A 470 5.52 -0.76 -3.40
N ARG A 471 6.14 -1.08 -4.54
CA ARG A 471 6.97 -2.28 -4.76
C ARG A 471 8.40 -2.16 -4.26
N LEU A 472 8.82 -1.03 -3.68
CA LEU A 472 10.21 -0.81 -3.26
C LEU A 472 10.76 -1.93 -2.37
N TRP A 473 9.97 -2.37 -1.39
CA TRP A 473 10.36 -3.47 -0.51
C TRP A 473 10.52 -4.79 -1.26
N HIS A 474 9.57 -5.14 -2.13
CA HIS A 474 9.66 -6.32 -2.99
C HIS A 474 10.88 -6.25 -3.91
N TRP A 475 11.19 -5.08 -4.46
CA TRP A 475 12.33 -4.89 -5.35
C TRP A 475 13.66 -5.08 -4.62
N TYR A 476 13.79 -4.55 -3.40
CA TYR A 476 14.94 -4.81 -2.53
C TYR A 476 15.10 -6.31 -2.24
N TYR A 477 14.01 -6.98 -1.91
CA TYR A 477 14.00 -8.40 -1.62
C TYR A 477 14.40 -9.25 -2.85
N LEU A 478 13.79 -8.99 -4.01
CA LEU A 478 14.15 -9.61 -5.29
C LEU A 478 15.63 -9.42 -5.61
N ARG A 479 16.12 -8.17 -5.52
CA ARG A 479 17.53 -7.83 -5.74
C ARG A 479 18.44 -8.63 -4.82
N THR A 480 18.06 -8.78 -3.55
CA THR A 480 18.86 -9.51 -2.56
C THR A 480 18.94 -10.99 -2.90
N LEU A 481 17.81 -11.63 -3.21
CA LEU A 481 17.78 -13.04 -3.66
C LEU A 481 18.62 -13.25 -4.93
N GLN A 482 18.45 -12.37 -5.91
CA GLN A 482 19.22 -12.40 -7.16
C GLN A 482 20.72 -12.29 -6.87
N ARG A 483 21.15 -11.27 -6.12
CA ARG A 483 22.57 -11.04 -5.84
C ARG A 483 23.17 -12.13 -4.95
N ASN A 484 22.41 -12.74 -4.07
CA ASN A 484 22.93 -13.74 -3.14
C ASN A 484 23.02 -15.13 -3.78
N PHE A 485 22.01 -15.55 -4.55
CA PHE A 485 21.87 -16.95 -4.93
C PHE A 485 22.08 -17.23 -6.42
N PHE A 486 21.74 -16.31 -7.32
CA PHE A 486 21.79 -16.60 -8.76
C PHE A 486 23.21 -16.59 -9.30
N HIS A 487 23.51 -17.39 -10.33
CA HIS A 487 24.84 -17.45 -10.93
C HIS A 487 25.35 -16.06 -11.31
N GLY A 488 26.49 -15.65 -10.75
CA GLY A 488 27.08 -14.32 -10.96
C GLY A 488 26.19 -13.13 -10.53
N GLY A 489 25.11 -13.37 -9.78
CA GLY A 489 24.13 -12.37 -9.40
C GLY A 489 23.30 -11.83 -10.58
N LYS A 490 23.23 -12.59 -11.68
CA LYS A 490 22.48 -12.23 -12.89
C LYS A 490 21.14 -12.94 -12.91
N ASP A 491 20.10 -12.20 -13.26
CA ASP A 491 18.76 -12.77 -13.47
C ASP A 491 18.66 -13.39 -14.88
N LEU A 492 17.74 -14.33 -15.04
CA LEU A 492 17.48 -15.00 -16.31
C LEU A 492 15.97 -15.06 -16.58
N PRO A 493 15.52 -14.98 -17.85
CA PRO A 493 14.12 -15.18 -18.17
C PRO A 493 13.71 -16.64 -17.91
N PHE A 494 12.61 -16.84 -17.19
CA PHE A 494 12.09 -18.15 -16.80
C PHE A 494 11.88 -19.07 -18.01
N SER A 495 11.46 -18.49 -19.14
CA SER A 495 11.30 -19.17 -20.43
C SER A 495 12.58 -19.81 -20.96
N LYS A 496 13.77 -19.27 -20.67
CA LYS A 496 15.04 -19.86 -21.11
C LYS A 496 15.33 -21.21 -20.45
N LEU A 497 14.72 -21.50 -19.30
CA LEU A 497 14.89 -22.80 -18.64
C LEU A 497 14.26 -23.94 -19.45
N ALA A 498 13.28 -23.65 -20.31
CA ALA A 498 12.75 -24.65 -21.24
C ALA A 498 13.82 -25.08 -22.26
N GLU A 499 14.76 -24.21 -22.65
CA GLU A 499 15.81 -24.56 -23.61
C GLU A 499 16.91 -25.45 -23.00
N GLN A 500 16.84 -25.76 -21.70
CA GLN A 500 17.88 -26.50 -20.97
C GLN A 500 17.44 -27.95 -20.71
N PRO A 501 17.90 -28.94 -21.50
CA PRO A 501 17.42 -30.33 -21.42
C PRO A 501 17.73 -31.00 -20.08
N LEU A 502 18.83 -30.61 -19.43
CA LEU A 502 19.22 -31.12 -18.10
C LEU A 502 18.55 -30.37 -16.93
N CYS A 503 17.78 -29.32 -17.20
CA CYS A 503 17.02 -28.64 -16.16
C CYS A 503 15.68 -29.36 -15.97
N PRO A 504 15.36 -29.89 -14.77
CA PRO A 504 14.01 -30.37 -14.49
C PRO A 504 13.01 -29.21 -14.65
N LEU A 505 11.75 -29.54 -14.98
CA LEU A 505 10.70 -28.52 -15.07
C LEU A 505 10.49 -27.90 -13.69
N LEU A 506 10.98 -26.67 -13.56
CA LEU A 506 10.86 -25.91 -12.33
C LEU A 506 9.44 -25.37 -12.17
N ILE A 507 8.81 -25.70 -11.04
CA ILE A 507 7.49 -25.21 -10.65
C ILE A 507 7.65 -24.40 -9.37
N LEU A 508 7.59 -23.07 -9.47
CA LEU A 508 7.59 -22.18 -8.30
C LEU A 508 6.15 -21.84 -7.91
N THR A 509 5.78 -22.10 -6.67
CA THR A 509 4.42 -21.84 -6.18
C THR A 509 4.38 -20.55 -5.36
N GLY A 510 3.52 -19.61 -5.74
CA GLY A 510 3.16 -18.43 -4.98
C GLY A 510 1.71 -18.47 -4.49
N THR A 511 1.29 -17.41 -3.82
CA THR A 511 -0.05 -17.24 -3.28
C THR A 511 -0.67 -15.95 -3.81
N VAL A 512 -1.97 -15.99 -4.08
CA VAL A 512 -2.79 -14.85 -4.44
C VAL A 512 -3.82 -14.66 -3.34
N THR A 513 -3.75 -13.54 -2.64
CA THR A 513 -4.67 -13.17 -1.58
C THR A 513 -5.91 -12.48 -2.14
N ASP A 514 -7.05 -12.66 -1.46
CA ASP A 514 -8.36 -12.11 -1.78
C ASP A 514 -8.87 -12.47 -3.20
N TYR A 515 -8.33 -13.54 -3.82
CA TYR A 515 -8.82 -14.07 -5.08
C TYR A 515 -10.00 -15.02 -4.88
N ARG A 516 -11.12 -14.76 -5.56
CA ARG A 516 -12.30 -15.63 -5.56
C ARG A 516 -12.69 -16.01 -6.97
N ARG A 517 -12.62 -17.30 -7.29
CA ARG A 517 -13.12 -17.84 -8.56
C ARG A 517 -14.62 -18.05 -8.49
N LEU A 518 -15.36 -17.53 -9.45
CA LEU A 518 -16.76 -17.88 -9.61
C LEU A 518 -16.91 -19.17 -10.42
N GLY A 519 -17.68 -20.13 -9.89
CA GLY A 519 -18.20 -21.23 -10.70
C GLY A 519 -18.05 -22.66 -10.16
N LYS A 520 -17.66 -22.92 -8.90
CA LYS A 520 -17.61 -24.31 -8.37
C LYS A 520 -18.24 -24.56 -7.00
N GLN A 521 -18.88 -23.57 -6.37
CA GLN A 521 -19.52 -23.78 -5.07
C GLN A 521 -21.04 -23.66 -5.20
N THR A 522 -21.71 -24.81 -5.16
CA THR A 522 -23.15 -24.92 -4.92
C THR A 522 -23.47 -24.42 -3.50
N TRP A 523 -24.57 -23.67 -3.37
CA TRP A 523 -25.17 -23.36 -2.06
C TRP A 523 -25.48 -24.67 -1.32
N PRO A 524 -25.20 -24.81 -0.01
CA PRO A 524 -25.04 -23.78 1.03
C PRO A 524 -23.58 -23.52 1.47
N ARG A 525 -22.57 -24.11 0.79
CA ARG A 525 -21.16 -23.99 1.21
C ARG A 525 -20.56 -22.58 1.03
N LEU A 526 -21.21 -21.70 0.26
CA LEU A 526 -20.76 -20.31 0.02
C LEU A 526 -20.78 -19.41 1.27
N LEU A 527 -21.59 -19.74 2.29
CA LEU A 527 -21.62 -19.03 3.58
C LEU A 527 -20.64 -19.62 4.59
N LEU A 528 -20.28 -20.89 4.43
CA LEU A 528 -19.35 -21.61 5.31
C LEU A 528 -17.88 -21.42 4.90
N ASP A 529 -17.60 -21.29 3.60
CA ASP A 529 -16.24 -21.03 3.11
C ASP A 529 -15.94 -19.53 3.00
N ARG A 530 -16.12 -18.81 4.12
CA ARG A 530 -15.44 -17.51 4.32
C ARG A 530 -13.91 -17.69 4.46
N THR A 531 -13.42 -18.93 4.38
CA THR A 531 -12.07 -19.35 4.72
C THR A 531 -11.08 -19.35 3.55
N GLN A 532 -11.51 -19.54 2.30
CA GLN A 532 -10.62 -19.38 1.14
C GLN A 532 -10.44 -17.91 0.74
N THR A 533 -9.57 -17.20 1.46
CA THR A 533 -9.02 -15.89 1.09
C THR A 533 -7.73 -16.00 0.30
N ILE A 534 -7.23 -17.21 0.05
CA ILE A 534 -5.94 -17.46 -0.59
C ILE A 534 -6.13 -18.50 -1.68
N ALA A 535 -5.61 -18.22 -2.87
CA ALA A 535 -5.49 -19.18 -3.96
C ALA A 535 -4.01 -19.37 -4.31
N GLU A 536 -3.61 -20.59 -4.60
CA GLU A 536 -2.25 -20.86 -5.09
C GLU A 536 -2.11 -20.42 -6.55
N ILE A 537 -0.89 -20.07 -6.93
CA ILE A 537 -0.49 -19.79 -8.31
C ILE A 537 0.87 -20.42 -8.57
N SER A 538 1.04 -21.11 -9.69
CA SER A 538 2.29 -21.74 -10.07
C SER A 538 2.94 -21.01 -11.24
N PHE A 539 4.27 -20.97 -11.23
CA PHE A 539 5.11 -20.39 -12.27
C PHE A 539 6.04 -21.47 -12.82
N THR A 540 5.96 -21.72 -14.12
CA THR A 540 6.86 -22.61 -14.86
C THR A 540 7.40 -21.90 -16.11
N ALA A 541 8.37 -22.50 -16.78
CA ALA A 541 8.90 -21.98 -18.05
C ALA A 541 7.84 -21.95 -19.16
N LEU A 542 6.81 -22.80 -19.03
CA LEU A 542 5.77 -22.98 -20.04
C LEU A 542 4.50 -22.21 -19.68
N HIS A 543 4.06 -22.31 -18.44
CA HIS A 543 2.76 -21.82 -17.99
C HIS A 543 2.83 -21.10 -16.65
N THR A 544 1.93 -20.14 -16.47
CA THR A 544 1.69 -19.48 -15.20
C THR A 544 0.20 -19.51 -14.91
N GLY A 545 -0.16 -19.85 -13.68
CA GLY A 545 -1.55 -19.91 -13.26
C GLY A 545 -1.81 -21.02 -12.26
N SER A 546 -3.08 -21.31 -12.05
CA SER A 546 -3.54 -22.40 -11.20
C SER A 546 -4.88 -22.93 -11.67
N THR A 547 -5.35 -24.01 -11.06
CA THR A 547 -6.72 -24.47 -11.26
C THR A 547 -7.73 -23.37 -10.97
N ALA A 548 -7.46 -22.49 -9.99
CA ALA A 548 -8.32 -21.36 -9.63
C ALA A 548 -8.26 -20.20 -10.63
N THR A 549 -7.05 -19.79 -11.02
CA THR A 549 -6.84 -18.61 -11.90
C THR A 549 -6.95 -18.94 -13.39
N GLY A 550 -6.90 -20.21 -13.76
CA GLY A 550 -6.64 -20.67 -15.12
C GLY A 550 -5.15 -20.57 -15.45
N PHE A 551 -4.71 -21.31 -16.48
CA PHE A 551 -3.33 -21.29 -16.94
C PHE A 551 -3.18 -20.44 -18.19
N ILE A 552 -2.10 -19.66 -18.26
CA ILE A 552 -1.66 -18.92 -19.44
C ILE A 552 -0.21 -19.27 -19.75
N ARG A 553 0.23 -19.07 -21.00
CA ARG A 553 1.64 -19.25 -21.36
C ARG A 553 2.52 -18.24 -20.59
N THR A 554 3.65 -18.69 -20.06
CA THR A 554 4.62 -17.82 -19.40
C THR A 554 5.21 -16.84 -20.41
N THR A 555 5.21 -15.55 -20.06
CA THR A 555 5.74 -14.51 -20.93
C THR A 555 7.26 -14.56 -21.01
N TYR A 556 7.84 -14.28 -22.18
CA TYR A 556 9.29 -14.43 -22.42
C TYR A 556 10.18 -13.58 -21.50
N PHE A 557 9.66 -12.47 -21.00
CA PHE A 557 10.39 -11.52 -20.15
C PHE A 557 10.17 -11.76 -18.65
N ARG A 558 9.34 -12.74 -18.26
CA ARG A 558 9.13 -13.08 -16.85
C ARG A 558 10.44 -13.63 -16.31
N THR A 559 11.01 -12.94 -15.33
CA THR A 559 12.31 -13.32 -14.80
C THR A 559 12.18 -14.38 -13.72
N LEU A 560 13.19 -15.25 -13.63
CA LEU A 560 13.27 -16.28 -12.61
C LEU A 560 13.31 -15.63 -11.23
N ALA A 561 14.14 -14.59 -11.02
CA ALA A 561 14.23 -13.93 -9.71
C ALA A 561 12.91 -13.31 -9.25
N LYS A 562 12.09 -12.77 -10.17
CA LYS A 562 10.74 -12.27 -9.81
C LYS A 562 9.85 -13.40 -9.32
N CYS A 563 9.82 -14.54 -10.02
CA CYS A 563 9.04 -15.70 -9.58
C CYS A 563 9.57 -16.27 -8.25
N THR A 564 10.90 -16.30 -8.06
CA THR A 564 11.55 -16.70 -6.80
C THR A 564 11.20 -15.76 -5.64
N ALA A 565 11.16 -14.45 -5.89
CA ALA A 565 10.76 -13.47 -4.89
C ALA A 565 9.28 -13.60 -4.55
N LEU A 566 8.41 -13.78 -5.55
CA LEU A 566 6.96 -13.97 -5.33
C LEU A 566 6.64 -15.23 -4.52
N THR A 567 7.34 -16.35 -4.76
CA THR A 567 7.17 -17.57 -3.94
C THR A 567 7.65 -17.39 -2.51
N GLY A 568 8.72 -16.61 -2.30
CA GLY A 568 9.23 -16.30 -0.97
C GLY A 568 8.36 -15.30 -0.19
N ALA A 569 7.92 -14.23 -0.86
CA ALA A 569 7.12 -13.15 -0.30
C ALA A 569 5.67 -13.56 0.02
N GLY A 570 5.06 -14.36 -0.86
CA GLY A 570 3.68 -14.81 -0.69
C GLY A 570 3.47 -15.61 0.60
N CYS A 571 4.53 -16.24 1.13
CA CYS A 571 4.47 -16.93 2.41
C CYS A 571 4.26 -15.97 3.59
N LEU A 572 4.92 -14.81 3.62
CA LEU A 572 4.81 -13.88 4.76
C LEU A 572 3.50 -13.09 4.73
N ASP A 573 3.10 -12.56 3.57
CA ASP A 573 1.83 -11.83 3.47
C ASP A 573 0.64 -12.79 3.67
N ALA A 574 0.65 -13.97 3.04
CA ALA A 574 -0.44 -14.94 3.17
C ALA A 574 -0.47 -15.60 4.56
N LEU A 575 0.67 -15.92 5.20
CA LEU A 575 0.67 -16.39 6.58
C LEU A 575 0.19 -15.30 7.53
N SER A 576 0.69 -14.06 7.39
CA SER A 576 0.27 -12.96 8.29
C SER A 576 -1.22 -12.66 8.15
N LEU A 577 -1.76 -12.70 6.92
CA LEU A 577 -3.18 -12.45 6.64
C LEU A 577 -4.09 -13.66 6.94
N SER A 578 -3.58 -14.90 6.88
CA SER A 578 -4.35 -16.11 7.24
C SER A 578 -4.36 -16.37 8.74
N MET A 579 -3.25 -16.13 9.44
CA MET A 579 -3.15 -16.30 10.90
C MET A 579 -3.84 -15.17 11.67
N SER A 580 -3.95 -13.98 11.09
CA SER A 580 -4.62 -12.81 11.68
C SER A 580 -5.52 -12.13 10.66
N ASN A 581 -6.69 -12.72 10.39
CA ASN A 581 -7.71 -12.11 9.54
C ASN A 581 -8.47 -10.97 10.28
N ARG A 582 -7.73 -10.00 10.82
CA ARG A 582 -8.28 -8.83 11.50
C ARG A 582 -8.10 -7.61 10.60
N LEU A 583 -9.18 -6.87 10.35
CA LEU A 583 -9.19 -5.55 9.70
C LEU A 583 -8.04 -4.64 10.18
N ARG A 584 -7.71 -4.79 11.47
CA ARG A 584 -6.59 -4.17 12.19
C ARG A 584 -5.24 -4.34 11.50
N PHE A 585 -4.86 -5.57 11.12
CA PHE A 585 -3.55 -5.86 10.53
C PHE A 585 -3.47 -5.32 9.09
N ARG A 586 -4.57 -5.44 8.34
CA ARG A 586 -4.69 -4.91 6.98
C ARG A 586 -4.51 -3.39 6.95
N PHE A 587 -5.10 -2.67 7.92
CA PHE A 587 -4.93 -1.22 8.05
C PHE A 587 -3.46 -0.83 8.22
N TRP A 588 -2.71 -1.52 9.08
CA TRP A 588 -1.29 -1.21 9.33
C TRP A 588 -0.37 -1.60 8.18
N LEU A 589 -0.62 -2.73 7.52
CA LEU A 589 0.09 -3.09 6.30
C LEU A 589 -0.09 -2.03 5.22
N GLU A 590 -1.31 -1.48 5.09
CA GLU A 590 -1.59 -0.40 4.13
C GLU A 590 -0.92 0.90 4.57
N ILE A 591 -1.08 1.36 5.81
CA ILE A 591 -0.50 2.64 6.25
C ILE A 591 1.03 2.62 6.22
N LEU A 592 1.66 1.51 6.57
CA LEU A 592 3.13 1.42 6.63
C LEU A 592 3.76 0.91 5.33
N ASN A 593 2.95 0.68 4.30
CA ASN A 593 3.35 0.08 3.02
C ASN A 593 4.18 -1.21 3.16
N LEU A 594 3.90 -2.03 4.17
CA LEU A 594 4.66 -3.25 4.44
C LEU A 594 4.16 -4.43 3.57
N SER A 595 3.86 -4.19 2.29
CA SER A 595 3.49 -5.24 1.35
C SER A 595 4.72 -5.90 0.74
N TRP A 596 4.77 -7.23 0.81
CA TRP A 596 5.87 -8.03 0.25
C TRP A 596 5.54 -8.58 -1.13
N GLY A 597 4.26 -8.62 -1.51
CA GLY A 597 3.82 -9.05 -2.83
C GLY A 597 4.20 -8.13 -4.00
N ASP A 598 4.07 -8.65 -5.21
CA ASP A 598 4.15 -7.91 -6.47
C ASP A 598 3.05 -8.42 -7.41
N TYR A 599 2.69 -7.64 -8.43
CA TYR A 599 1.70 -8.03 -9.42
C TYR A 599 2.30 -8.88 -10.54
N ILE A 600 1.42 -9.66 -11.18
CA ILE A 600 1.73 -10.43 -12.38
C ILE A 600 0.69 -10.11 -13.43
N PHE A 601 1.15 -9.68 -14.60
CA PHE A 601 0.25 -9.46 -15.72
C PHE A 601 -0.15 -10.78 -16.36
N PHE A 602 -1.45 -11.05 -16.34
CA PHE A 602 -2.09 -12.09 -17.15
C PHE A 602 -2.46 -11.50 -18.51
N SER A 603 -1.48 -11.32 -19.40
CA SER A 603 -1.77 -10.84 -20.75
C SER A 603 -2.18 -12.00 -21.65
N ARG A 604 -3.43 -12.00 -22.12
CA ARG A 604 -3.95 -12.98 -23.10
C ARG A 604 -3.63 -12.59 -24.56
N ARG A 605 -3.23 -11.35 -24.79
CA ARG A 605 -2.79 -10.78 -26.07
C ARG A 605 -1.40 -10.19 -25.90
N GLY A 606 -0.63 -10.08 -26.98
CA GLY A 606 0.72 -9.48 -27.00
C GLY A 606 0.76 -8.11 -26.30
N ALA A 607 1.97 -7.61 -26.07
CA ALA A 607 2.17 -6.33 -25.41
C ALA A 607 1.31 -5.24 -26.08
N ASN A 608 0.95 -4.18 -25.34
CA ASN A 608 0.21 -3.03 -25.85
C ASN A 608 0.63 -2.71 -27.31
N ARG A 609 -0.31 -2.70 -28.28
CA ARG A 609 -0.02 -2.54 -29.72
C ARG A 609 0.84 -1.30 -30.00
N TYR A 610 0.70 -0.25 -29.18
CA TYR A 610 1.55 0.94 -29.24
C TYR A 610 3.00 0.62 -28.84
N VAL A 611 3.19 -0.07 -27.72
CA VAL A 611 4.50 -0.54 -27.25
C VAL A 611 5.14 -1.51 -28.26
N GLU A 612 4.35 -2.39 -28.88
CA GLU A 612 4.83 -3.25 -29.96
C GLU A 612 5.22 -2.46 -31.21
N ARG A 613 4.41 -1.48 -31.65
CA ARG A 613 4.75 -0.61 -32.79
C ARG A 613 6.03 0.17 -32.55
N VAL A 614 6.15 0.86 -31.42
CA VAL A 614 7.35 1.66 -31.11
C VAL A 614 8.57 0.76 -30.97
N ALA A 615 8.43 -0.41 -30.34
CA ALA A 615 9.53 -1.36 -30.22
C ALA A 615 9.91 -2.05 -31.53
N ASN A 616 8.96 -2.19 -32.46
CA ASN A 616 9.22 -2.73 -33.80
C ASN A 616 9.79 -1.65 -34.73
N VAL A 617 9.55 -0.37 -34.47
CA VAL A 617 10.26 0.75 -35.11
C VAL A 617 11.71 0.80 -34.60
N LEU A 618 11.90 0.58 -33.30
CA LEU A 618 13.21 0.47 -32.67
C LEU A 618 13.81 -0.94 -32.87
N GLN A 619 14.07 -1.38 -34.10
CA GLN A 619 14.58 -2.73 -34.46
C GLN A 619 15.97 -3.12 -33.91
N THR A 620 16.40 -2.56 -32.78
CA THR A 620 17.70 -2.76 -32.14
C THR A 620 17.55 -3.20 -30.68
N GLU A 621 18.68 -3.32 -29.98
CA GLU A 621 18.73 -3.47 -28.52
C GLU A 621 17.92 -2.38 -27.79
N ALA A 622 17.76 -1.20 -28.39
CA ALA A 622 16.96 -0.11 -27.87
C ALA A 622 15.46 -0.45 -27.81
N GLY A 623 14.89 -1.15 -28.81
CA GLY A 623 13.49 -1.57 -28.76
C GLY A 623 13.22 -2.68 -27.76
N ARG A 624 14.22 -3.54 -27.50
CA ARG A 624 14.18 -4.52 -26.39
C ARG A 624 14.22 -3.81 -25.03
N LYS A 625 15.10 -2.83 -24.85
CA LYS A 625 15.15 -1.99 -23.64
C LYS A 625 13.86 -1.18 -23.46
N PHE A 626 13.29 -0.62 -24.53
CA PHE A 626 12.04 0.11 -24.49
C PHE A 626 10.85 -0.78 -24.08
N ARG A 627 10.72 -1.98 -24.65
CA ARG A 627 9.70 -2.97 -24.21
C ARG A 627 9.85 -3.31 -22.74
N TRP A 628 11.09 -3.52 -22.31
CA TRP A 628 11.40 -3.81 -20.91
C TRP A 628 10.99 -2.64 -20.01
N ILE A 629 11.40 -1.41 -20.31
CA ILE A 629 11.02 -0.19 -19.56
C ILE A 629 9.49 -0.03 -19.55
N ALA A 630 8.83 -0.19 -20.69
CA ALA A 630 7.39 -0.01 -20.81
C ALA A 630 6.56 -1.03 -20.04
N GLN A 631 7.14 -2.21 -19.78
CA GLN A 631 6.51 -3.26 -18.98
C GLN A 631 6.91 -3.19 -17.50
N GLN A 632 8.06 -2.58 -17.15
CA GLN A 632 8.44 -2.28 -15.77
C GLN A 632 7.69 -1.08 -15.20
N PHE A 633 7.36 -0.11 -16.06
CA PHE A 633 6.62 1.12 -15.73
C PHE A 633 5.36 1.22 -16.58
N PRO A 634 4.41 0.28 -16.46
CA PRO A 634 3.20 0.27 -17.29
C PRO A 634 2.41 1.59 -17.17
N ALA A 635 2.47 2.26 -16.03
CA ALA A 635 1.85 3.57 -15.82
C ALA A 635 2.32 4.66 -16.81
N LEU A 636 3.58 4.63 -17.26
CA LEU A 636 4.10 5.57 -18.28
C LEU A 636 3.46 5.36 -19.65
N PHE A 637 2.87 4.19 -19.90
CA PHE A 637 2.38 3.78 -21.22
C PHE A 637 0.88 3.45 -21.24
N ILE A 638 0.22 3.41 -20.08
CA ILE A 638 -1.25 3.29 -19.96
C ILE A 638 -1.93 4.55 -20.51
N LEU A 639 -1.34 5.74 -20.33
CA LEU A 639 -1.83 7.00 -20.91
C LEU A 639 -1.83 7.00 -22.45
N ALA A 640 -1.00 6.18 -23.09
CA ALA A 640 -0.96 6.04 -24.55
C ALA A 640 -1.97 5.01 -25.10
N SER A 641 -2.75 4.33 -24.23
CA SER A 641 -3.67 3.25 -24.60
C SER A 641 -5.16 3.54 -24.36
N THR A 642 -5.52 4.77 -23.96
CA THR A 642 -6.92 5.20 -23.86
C THR A 642 -7.53 5.65 -25.19
N GLN A 643 -7.06 5.11 -26.32
CA GLN A 643 -7.74 5.20 -27.63
C GLN A 643 -7.86 3.82 -28.28
#